data_AF-A0A8H3EB87-F1
#
_entry.id   AF-A0A8H3EB87-F1
#
_cell.length_a   1.000
_cell.length_b   1.000
_cell.length_c   1.000
_cell.angle_alpha   90.00
_cell.angle_beta   90.00
_cell.angle_gamma   90.00
#
_symmetry.space_group_name_H-M   'P 1'
#
loop_
_entity.id
_entity.type
_entity.pdbx_description
1 polymer ?
#
loop_
_entity_poly.entity_id
_entity_poly.type
_entity_poly.pdbx_seq_one_letter_code
_entity_poly.pdbx_strand_id
1 'polypeptide(L)'
;MDAATLSLNSISSELIICILHCCEYPDILSFAATCRTYYELVTQSSSLQLHIELEVNGLELVKGSFRCDTSYLAVLKELRYLRDDFVAPVERLVGDSEMFLWELREGFYIRAFSRSGAGFSDTVQFVPLDCKIPDPPPLLFDFNFNEFTADPGQGLIAILSRDQQRDGCVHVDLRASTTGLAHPLARHPRFTAEFNFIVPYFWPGFSIEILGDMVLAKVSLFEFHTYELLIWDWRSGVLLHRISSQGGICDSAFVDSQHLAVLSGSQSVHPHLDTLTLCIYTISKAIPNHSLPLHTGQIRVAAVPISQPVLRLEFPRLRNSCKISKTGFFLRAQPNPGRAMHTASATFRCPYAVTLSMTFCSHEMLDDWGDGPRTYYRVFLDGRFLLNQIHRNLHDKVEVLPWPLWESKQPYSHFDGLSNELIVQILHFCQYIEILRFAATSKRHYGILSDSVSLKLHIELEASGLDIIRGSRKRNGSYSCLLHELARYRDAWLNLDLEVPIERDSSLAMSLWELREGNYVVAFSSTPSAQWGPDSIQATHIDSLETSLPITFPITFSEFTLDYEQELVVLVKTNPNITTCLEITLCSTISGLPHPLARNPAFIVQVDFQIPGPGHQTFTLEIVANILVIRIADIMRDTYEIMAWDWKSGGLLCRIGSSSGIADFSLLDNTHLVIFAVEADEQGLRSITFSLYSMLHQVDGEIPDGAYFRASKYTLARPILVFNFPKLDTSYIVSSRIIMRSDPVPGRATYTKSASFTHPAALTFSVILSLLRAPTTDADDNSVHLRIFISAQSLVSYIAEFASKEDPITIPWDTWGAQATRWFLCDRETNYWVYWTSGSRFISVNEDPHSMFHSLSVFDFHPPTVRRHAIRDTYSSSEHREKMREIVINGRGLISPHPRISNTDVAPLLASTIGRDLPTIIERGFSLPVESRLPYRVVTRPGFVPACEDWSIDGDHIIGMTPVRGSVDQLRVYKLRT
;
A
#
# COMPACT_ATOMS: atom_id res chain seq x y z
N MET A 1 -6.38 -8.76 -8.71
CA MET A 1 -6.01 -7.94 -7.54
C MET A 1 -4.52 -7.87 -7.61
N ASP A 2 -4.07 -6.74 -8.16
CA ASP A 2 -2.74 -6.50 -8.66
C ASP A 2 -1.87 -6.01 -7.51
N ALA A 3 -0.76 -6.70 -7.22
CA ALA A 3 0.26 -6.22 -6.31
C ALA A 3 1.46 -5.72 -7.12
N ALA A 4 1.23 -4.67 -7.91
CA ALA A 4 2.34 -3.80 -8.28
C ALA A 4 2.89 -3.23 -6.97
N THR A 5 4.22 -3.21 -6.81
CA THR A 5 4.89 -2.46 -5.73
C THR A 5 4.61 -0.98 -5.95
N LEU A 6 3.39 -0.58 -5.59
CA LEU A 6 2.92 0.78 -5.58
C LEU A 6 3.60 1.43 -4.39
N SER A 7 4.66 2.20 -4.65
CA SER A 7 5.06 3.26 -3.73
C SER A 7 3.79 4.02 -3.33
N LEU A 8 3.61 4.41 -2.06
CA LEU A 8 2.46 5.24 -1.69
C LEU A 8 2.34 6.49 -2.59
N ASN A 9 3.44 6.92 -3.22
CA ASN A 9 3.48 8.01 -4.19
C ASN A 9 2.79 7.71 -5.55
N SER A 10 2.43 6.45 -5.81
CA SER A 10 1.68 5.99 -6.99
C SER A 10 0.19 5.80 -6.73
N ILE A 11 -0.22 5.82 -5.44
CA ILE A 11 -1.64 5.95 -5.09
C ILE A 11 -2.04 7.40 -5.39
N SER A 12 -3.16 7.57 -6.08
CA SER A 12 -3.64 8.92 -6.39
C SER A 12 -3.90 9.71 -5.10
N SER A 13 -3.62 11.01 -5.14
CA SER A 13 -3.83 11.92 -4.01
C SER A 13 -5.24 11.80 -3.43
N GLU A 14 -6.24 11.55 -4.26
CA GLU A 14 -7.64 11.39 -3.87
C GLU A 14 -7.86 10.15 -3.01
N LEU A 15 -7.24 9.01 -3.36
CA LEU A 15 -7.33 7.79 -2.58
C LEU A 15 -6.62 7.93 -1.24
N ILE A 16 -5.45 8.57 -1.20
CA ILE A 16 -4.76 8.88 0.06
C ILE A 16 -5.65 9.79 0.93
N ILE A 17 -6.26 10.82 0.35
CA ILE A 17 -7.21 11.69 1.05
C ILE A 17 -8.38 10.88 1.60
N CYS A 18 -8.97 9.96 0.82
CA CYS A 18 -10.05 9.10 1.28
C CYS A 18 -9.62 8.19 2.46
N ILE A 19 -8.42 7.63 2.41
CA ILE A 19 -7.87 6.82 3.51
C ILE A 19 -7.70 7.69 4.77
N LEU A 20 -7.14 8.89 4.61
CA LEU A 20 -6.90 9.82 5.72
C LEU A 20 -8.22 10.33 6.34
N HIS A 21 -9.31 10.44 5.58
CA HIS A 21 -10.64 10.74 6.15
C HIS A 21 -11.17 9.64 7.10
N CYS A 22 -10.59 8.43 7.05
CA CYS A 22 -10.87 7.37 8.01
C CYS A 22 -9.96 7.40 9.24
N CYS A 23 -8.98 8.29 9.30
CA CYS A 23 -8.04 8.44 10.40
C CYS A 23 -8.44 9.57 11.34
N GLU A 24 -7.98 9.48 12.59
CA GLU A 24 -8.07 10.57 13.55
C GLU A 24 -7.05 11.67 13.21
N TYR A 25 -7.34 12.92 13.58
CA TYR A 25 -6.46 14.06 13.26
C TYR A 25 -4.99 13.88 13.73
N PRO A 26 -4.68 13.26 14.90
CA PRO A 26 -3.28 13.07 15.31
C PRO A 26 -2.53 12.13 14.37
N ASP A 27 -3.21 11.11 13.83
CA ASP A 27 -2.64 10.19 12.85
C ASP A 27 -2.43 10.89 11.51
N ILE A 28 -3.38 11.74 11.09
CA ILE A 28 -3.22 12.56 9.88
C ILE A 28 -2.01 13.50 10.01
N LEU A 29 -1.84 14.15 11.17
CA LEU A 29 -0.69 15.02 11.43
C LEU A 29 0.63 14.24 11.51
N SER A 30 0.61 13.05 12.12
CA SER A 30 1.77 12.17 12.17
C SER A 30 2.15 11.69 10.78
N PHE A 31 1.17 11.34 9.95
CA PHE A 31 1.35 11.00 8.54
C PHE A 31 1.95 12.18 7.77
N ALA A 32 1.43 13.39 7.95
CA ALA A 32 1.98 14.61 7.36
C ALA A 32 3.43 14.88 7.79
N ALA A 33 3.81 14.52 9.02
CA ALA A 33 5.17 14.69 9.53
C ALA A 33 6.18 13.71 8.93
N THR A 34 5.74 12.64 8.25
CA THR A 34 6.66 11.61 7.71
C THR A 34 7.42 12.08 6.47
N CYS A 35 6.80 12.86 5.57
CA CYS A 35 7.46 13.37 4.38
C CYS A 35 6.81 14.66 3.84
N ARG A 36 7.57 15.42 3.04
CA ARG A 36 7.13 16.69 2.46
C ARG A 36 5.91 16.56 1.55
N THR A 37 5.84 15.50 0.73
CA THR A 37 4.73 15.27 -0.19
C THR A 37 3.41 15.09 0.57
N TYR A 38 3.42 14.34 1.68
CA TYR A 38 2.23 14.14 2.50
C TYR A 38 1.89 15.36 3.33
N TYR A 39 2.89 16.10 3.79
CA TYR A 39 2.67 17.43 4.37
C TYR A 39 1.95 18.36 3.38
N GLU A 40 2.41 18.44 2.13
CA GLU A 40 1.78 19.23 1.08
C GLU A 40 0.37 18.72 0.74
N LEU A 41 0.16 17.41 0.65
CA LEU A 41 -1.16 16.80 0.44
C LEU A 41 -2.16 17.21 1.55
N VAL A 42 -1.77 17.07 2.81
CA VAL A 42 -2.62 17.38 3.97
C VAL A 42 -2.87 18.88 4.08
N THR A 43 -1.87 19.72 3.80
CA THR A 43 -2.01 21.19 3.89
C THR A 43 -2.80 21.79 2.73
N GLN A 44 -2.70 21.22 1.52
CA GLN A 44 -3.41 21.71 0.33
C GLN A 44 -4.84 21.15 0.23
N SER A 45 -5.13 19.98 0.82
CA SER A 45 -6.47 19.40 0.82
C SER A 45 -7.41 20.11 1.80
N SER A 46 -8.27 20.99 1.27
CA SER A 46 -9.29 21.68 2.08
C SER A 46 -10.24 20.74 2.83
N SER A 47 -10.48 19.52 2.31
CA SER A 47 -11.32 18.53 2.98
C SER A 47 -10.64 17.92 4.19
N LEU A 48 -9.34 17.58 4.11
CA LEU A 48 -8.56 17.09 5.25
C LEU A 48 -8.33 18.20 6.28
N GLN A 49 -8.04 19.42 5.83
CA GLN A 49 -7.94 20.58 6.72
C GLN A 49 -9.24 20.81 7.49
N LEU A 50 -10.39 20.72 6.81
CA LEU A 50 -11.68 20.81 7.48
C LEU A 50 -11.90 19.65 8.45
N HIS A 51 -11.58 18.41 8.07
CA HIS A 51 -11.69 17.24 8.95
C HIS A 51 -10.87 17.40 10.23
N ILE A 52 -9.60 17.81 10.10
CA ILE A 52 -8.71 18.10 11.24
C ILE A 52 -9.32 19.19 12.12
N GLU A 53 -9.76 20.30 11.54
CA GLU A 53 -10.31 21.42 12.32
C GLU A 53 -11.64 21.06 12.98
N LEU A 54 -12.49 20.27 12.33
CA LEU A 54 -13.70 19.73 12.95
C LEU A 54 -13.35 18.86 14.16
N GLU A 55 -12.45 17.89 14.00
CA GLU A 55 -12.09 16.98 15.09
C GLU A 55 -11.38 17.69 16.25
N VAL A 56 -10.46 18.62 15.96
CA VAL A 56 -9.76 19.44 16.97
C VAL A 56 -10.73 20.25 17.82
N ASN A 57 -11.81 20.75 17.21
CA ASN A 57 -12.86 21.49 17.91
C ASN A 57 -13.98 20.58 18.47
N GLY A 58 -13.89 19.26 18.29
CA GLY A 58 -14.91 18.29 18.69
C GLY A 58 -16.25 18.46 17.97
N LEU A 59 -16.20 18.93 16.73
CA LEU A 59 -17.32 19.18 15.84
C LEU A 59 -17.43 18.06 14.80
N GLU A 60 -18.65 17.84 14.32
CA GLU A 60 -18.93 17.03 13.14
C GLU A 60 -19.88 17.79 12.22
N LEU A 61 -19.79 17.52 10.92
CA LEU A 61 -20.66 18.13 9.94
C LEU A 61 -21.99 17.36 9.85
N VAL A 62 -23.12 18.06 9.95
CA VAL A 62 -24.43 17.44 9.76
C VAL A 62 -24.61 17.06 8.28
N LYS A 63 -24.82 15.76 8.00
CA LYS A 63 -24.99 15.27 6.61
C LYS A 63 -26.14 16.00 5.92
N GLY A 64 -25.90 16.51 4.72
CA GLY A 64 -26.88 17.25 3.92
C GLY A 64 -27.08 18.70 4.34
N SER A 65 -26.31 19.22 5.30
CA SER A 65 -26.40 20.63 5.74
C SER A 65 -25.64 21.62 4.85
N PHE A 66 -24.92 21.14 3.84
CA PHE A 66 -24.31 22.01 2.84
C PHE A 66 -25.41 22.78 2.11
N ARG A 67 -25.31 24.11 2.11
CA ARG A 67 -26.03 24.88 1.09
C ARG A 67 -25.47 24.48 -0.28
N CYS A 68 -26.35 24.20 -1.24
CA CYS A 68 -25.96 24.02 -2.64
C CYS A 68 -24.96 25.14 -3.00
N ASP A 69 -23.80 24.78 -3.53
CA ASP A 69 -22.69 25.66 -3.95
C ASP A 69 -21.62 26.02 -2.90
N THR A 70 -21.72 25.55 -1.66
CA THR A 70 -20.70 25.83 -0.63
C THR A 70 -19.50 24.88 -0.74
N SER A 71 -18.29 25.42 -0.93
CA SER A 71 -17.04 24.62 -0.93
C SER A 71 -16.52 24.35 0.48
N TYR A 72 -15.76 23.26 0.67
CA TYR A 72 -15.08 22.93 1.93
C TYR A 72 -14.21 24.09 2.45
N LEU A 73 -13.58 24.85 1.54
CA LEU A 73 -12.77 26.01 1.89
C LEU A 73 -13.61 27.15 2.51
N ALA A 74 -14.83 27.38 2.02
CA ALA A 74 -15.72 28.39 2.60
C ALA A 74 -16.13 28.02 4.03
N VAL A 75 -16.50 26.76 4.24
CA VAL A 75 -16.84 26.20 5.56
C VAL A 75 -15.65 26.32 6.52
N LEU A 76 -14.45 25.95 6.06
CA LEU A 76 -13.22 26.04 6.83
C LEU A 76 -12.86 27.48 7.23
N LYS A 77 -13.00 28.44 6.30
CA LYS A 77 -12.76 29.85 6.59
C LYS A 77 -13.73 30.39 7.63
N GLU A 78 -15.01 30.03 7.51
CA GLU A 78 -16.03 30.44 8.49
C GLU A 78 -15.76 29.84 9.87
N LEU A 79 -15.38 28.56 9.95
CA LEU A 79 -15.03 27.91 11.21
C LEU A 79 -13.81 28.55 11.88
N ARG A 80 -12.77 28.89 11.11
CA ARG A 80 -11.61 29.64 11.62
C ARG A 80 -11.98 31.05 12.06
N TYR A 81 -12.83 31.75 11.30
CA TYR A 81 -13.33 33.07 11.66
C TYR A 81 -14.10 33.05 12.99
N LEU A 82 -14.97 32.05 13.20
CA LEU A 82 -15.71 31.87 14.45
C LEU A 82 -14.81 31.58 15.66
N ARG A 83 -13.65 30.94 15.44
CA ARG A 83 -12.67 30.66 16.49
C ARG A 83 -11.83 31.88 16.84
N ASP A 84 -11.37 32.60 15.82
CA ASP A 84 -10.29 33.58 15.96
C ASP A 84 -10.83 35.02 16.17
N ASP A 85 -12.03 35.34 15.68
CA ASP A 85 -12.63 36.68 15.81
C ASP A 85 -13.87 36.67 16.73
N PHE A 86 -13.77 37.38 17.86
CA PHE A 86 -14.93 37.72 18.68
C PHE A 86 -15.67 38.90 18.05
N VAL A 87 -16.85 38.65 17.48
CA VAL A 87 -17.74 39.73 17.00
C VAL A 87 -18.25 40.54 18.20
N ALA A 88 -18.50 41.83 17.99
CA ALA A 88 -19.09 42.69 19.01
C ALA A 88 -20.39 42.08 19.59
N PRO A 89 -20.63 42.21 20.91
CA PRO A 89 -21.80 41.62 21.55
C PRO A 89 -23.10 42.20 20.94
N VAL A 90 -24.06 41.32 20.69
CA VAL A 90 -25.40 41.73 20.27
C VAL A 90 -26.20 42.12 21.50
N GLU A 91 -26.53 43.40 21.63
CA GLU A 91 -27.43 43.90 22.67
C GLU A 91 -28.88 43.85 22.16
N ARG A 92 -29.75 43.11 22.85
CA ARG A 92 -31.19 43.03 22.55
C ARG A 92 -31.99 43.25 23.83
N LEU A 93 -32.95 44.16 23.78
CA LEU A 93 -33.89 44.38 24.89
C LEU A 93 -34.89 43.23 24.95
N VAL A 94 -34.90 42.52 26.08
CA VAL A 94 -35.82 41.40 26.33
C VAL A 94 -36.86 41.92 27.33
N GLY A 95 -38.04 42.32 26.84
CA GLY A 95 -38.97 43.26 27.51
C GLY A 95 -39.33 42.99 28.98
N ASP A 96 -39.98 43.97 29.62
CA ASP A 96 -40.03 44.20 31.09
C ASP A 96 -40.77 43.17 31.99
N SER A 97 -41.16 42.00 31.48
CA SER A 97 -41.84 40.99 32.29
C SER A 97 -40.89 40.35 33.32
N GLU A 98 -41.38 40.13 34.55
CA GLU A 98 -40.66 39.36 35.57
C GLU A 98 -40.41 37.94 35.06
N MET A 99 -39.14 37.63 34.85
CA MET A 99 -38.69 36.38 34.26
C MET A 99 -38.39 35.36 35.35
N PHE A 100 -39.00 34.18 35.27
CA PHE A 100 -38.79 33.11 36.24
C PHE A 100 -37.74 32.11 35.77
N LEU A 101 -37.77 31.74 34.49
CA LEU A 101 -36.88 30.74 33.90
C LEU A 101 -36.41 31.21 32.52
N TRP A 102 -35.24 30.77 32.10
CA TRP A 102 -34.72 31.05 30.77
C TRP A 102 -33.74 30.00 30.30
N GLU A 103 -33.57 29.91 28.98
CA GLU A 103 -32.64 29.01 28.34
C GLU A 103 -32.09 29.64 27.04
N LEU A 104 -30.85 29.33 26.68
CA LEU A 104 -30.27 29.69 25.39
C LEU A 104 -30.09 28.44 24.52
N ARG A 105 -30.80 28.37 23.39
CA ARG A 105 -30.82 27.19 22.49
C ARG A 105 -30.83 27.61 21.03
N GLU A 106 -29.87 27.09 20.25
CA GLU A 106 -29.87 27.13 18.78
C GLU A 106 -30.18 28.51 18.17
N GLY A 107 -29.60 29.57 18.74
CA GLY A 107 -29.84 30.94 18.27
C GLY A 107 -31.10 31.61 18.83
N PHE A 108 -31.75 31.02 19.84
CA PHE A 108 -32.88 31.60 20.55
C PHE A 108 -32.56 31.80 22.03
N TYR A 109 -32.92 32.98 22.55
CA TYR A 109 -33.13 33.21 23.96
C TYR A 109 -34.59 32.87 24.29
N ILE A 110 -34.81 31.83 25.07
CA ILE A 110 -36.15 31.34 25.39
C ILE A 110 -36.42 31.71 26.84
N ARG A 111 -37.49 32.46 27.08
CA ARG A 111 -37.86 32.91 28.42
C ARG A 111 -39.21 32.37 28.82
N ALA A 112 -39.36 32.03 30.09
CA ALA A 112 -40.65 31.76 30.69
C ALA A 112 -40.98 32.77 31.78
N PHE A 113 -42.20 33.28 31.73
CA PHE A 113 -42.71 34.29 32.65
C PHE A 113 -44.15 33.98 33.05
N SER A 114 -44.65 34.68 34.07
CA SER A 114 -46.05 34.57 34.51
C SER A 114 -46.84 35.74 33.97
N ARG A 115 -47.93 35.47 33.26
CA ARG A 115 -48.91 36.51 32.90
C ARG A 115 -50.02 36.62 33.94
N SER A 116 -50.30 35.54 34.66
CA SER A 116 -51.29 35.48 35.74
C SER A 116 -50.80 36.10 37.06
N GLY A 117 -49.49 36.29 37.23
CA GLY A 117 -48.90 36.77 38.48
C GLY A 117 -48.86 35.72 39.60
N ALA A 118 -49.10 34.45 39.28
CA ALA A 118 -49.29 33.36 40.23
C ALA A 118 -47.98 32.81 40.84
N GLY A 119 -46.84 33.49 40.69
CA GLY A 119 -45.52 33.05 41.18
C GLY A 119 -44.91 31.85 40.43
N PHE A 120 -45.58 31.37 39.37
CA PHE A 120 -45.11 30.30 38.50
C PHE A 120 -45.25 30.71 37.03
N SER A 121 -44.42 30.13 36.17
CA SER A 121 -44.50 30.35 34.73
C SER A 121 -45.74 29.69 34.13
N ASP A 122 -46.44 30.43 33.28
CA ASP A 122 -47.58 29.96 32.47
C ASP A 122 -47.39 30.32 30.98
N THR A 123 -46.29 31.00 30.65
CA THR A 123 -46.03 31.54 29.32
C THR A 123 -44.57 31.29 28.93
N VAL A 124 -44.32 30.86 27.69
CA VAL A 124 -42.98 30.71 27.10
C VAL A 124 -42.87 31.59 25.85
N GLN A 125 -41.77 32.32 25.69
CA GLN A 125 -41.50 33.11 24.49
C GLN A 125 -40.11 32.79 23.95
N PHE A 126 -40.05 32.52 22.64
CA PHE A 126 -38.81 32.40 21.89
C PHE A 126 -38.42 33.80 21.41
N VAL A 127 -37.20 34.23 21.70
CA VAL A 127 -36.62 35.50 21.22
C VAL A 127 -35.42 35.12 20.36
N PRO A 128 -35.50 35.21 19.02
CA PRO A 128 -34.36 34.96 18.16
C PRO A 128 -33.19 35.86 18.56
N LEU A 129 -31.95 35.39 18.48
CA LEU A 129 -30.77 36.23 18.72
C LEU A 129 -30.46 37.11 17.51
N ASP A 130 -30.83 36.68 16.30
CA ASP A 130 -30.75 37.53 15.11
C ASP A 130 -31.81 38.63 15.17
N CYS A 131 -31.35 39.89 15.25
CA CYS A 131 -32.20 41.08 15.30
C CYS A 131 -33.05 41.28 14.04
N LYS A 132 -32.72 40.61 12.94
CA LYS A 132 -33.51 40.65 11.70
C LYS A 132 -34.76 39.78 11.76
N ILE A 133 -34.81 38.82 12.70
CA ILE A 133 -35.96 37.93 12.86
C ILE A 133 -36.87 38.53 13.94
N PRO A 134 -38.14 38.85 13.61
CA PRO A 134 -39.09 39.38 14.58
C PRO A 134 -39.41 38.34 15.65
N ASP A 135 -39.69 38.80 16.88
CA ASP A 135 -40.05 37.93 18.00
C ASP A 135 -41.38 37.20 17.71
N PRO A 136 -41.40 35.86 17.75
CA PRO A 136 -42.64 35.11 17.81
C PRO A 136 -43.53 35.55 18.99
N PRO A 137 -44.86 35.46 18.85
CA PRO A 137 -45.77 35.72 19.96
C PRO A 137 -45.51 34.74 21.13
N PRO A 138 -45.69 35.17 22.39
CA PRO A 138 -45.60 34.27 23.54
C PRO A 138 -46.63 33.14 23.44
N LEU A 139 -46.22 31.92 23.80
CA LEU A 139 -47.08 30.75 23.93
C LEU A 139 -47.67 30.71 25.34
N LEU A 140 -48.99 30.78 25.44
CA LEU A 140 -49.71 30.69 26.71
C LEU A 140 -50.17 29.26 26.97
N PHE A 141 -49.96 28.80 28.20
CA PHE A 141 -50.41 27.50 28.67
C PHE A 141 -51.54 27.67 29.69
N ASP A 142 -52.48 26.73 29.70
CA ASP A 142 -53.61 26.67 30.64
C ASP A 142 -53.22 26.06 32.01
N PHE A 143 -51.92 25.86 32.24
CA PHE A 143 -51.35 25.32 33.47
C PHE A 143 -50.04 26.03 33.82
N ASN A 144 -49.72 26.01 35.11
CA ASN A 144 -48.46 26.51 35.63
C ASN A 144 -47.40 25.40 35.57
N PHE A 145 -46.15 25.76 35.32
CA PHE A 145 -45.04 24.82 35.27
C PHE A 145 -43.82 25.29 36.08
N ASN A 146 -42.97 24.33 36.43
CA ASN A 146 -41.83 24.49 37.33
C ASN A 146 -40.50 24.57 36.58
N GLU A 147 -40.39 23.91 35.43
CA GLU A 147 -39.18 23.89 34.62
C GLU A 147 -39.55 23.65 33.14
N PHE A 148 -38.74 24.12 32.21
CA PHE A 148 -38.90 23.81 30.80
C PHE A 148 -37.55 23.66 30.09
N THR A 149 -37.57 23.00 28.94
CA THR A 149 -36.48 23.05 27.97
C THR A 149 -37.05 22.96 26.56
N ALA A 150 -36.29 23.40 25.57
CA ALA A 150 -36.72 23.35 24.18
C ALA A 150 -35.63 22.85 23.23
N ASP A 151 -36.10 22.25 22.15
CA ASP A 151 -35.33 21.87 20.97
C ASP A 151 -35.98 22.56 19.75
N PRO A 152 -35.52 23.78 19.39
CA PRO A 152 -36.05 24.52 18.26
C PRO A 152 -35.96 23.76 16.94
N GLY A 153 -34.86 23.04 16.70
CA GLY A 153 -34.66 22.23 15.49
C GLY A 153 -35.70 21.13 15.30
N GLN A 154 -36.20 20.54 16.38
CA GLN A 154 -37.31 19.57 16.34
C GLN A 154 -38.69 20.22 16.50
N GLY A 155 -38.75 21.52 16.78
CA GLY A 155 -39.99 22.22 17.07
C GLY A 155 -40.63 21.80 18.40
N LEU A 156 -39.83 21.37 19.39
CA LEU A 156 -40.29 20.75 20.64
C LEU A 156 -40.03 21.64 21.86
N ILE A 157 -41.01 21.69 22.77
CA ILE A 157 -40.87 22.17 24.15
C ILE A 157 -41.24 21.02 25.07
N ALA A 158 -40.38 20.69 26.03
CA ALA A 158 -40.73 19.80 27.13
C ALA A 158 -40.91 20.64 28.41
N ILE A 159 -42.08 20.52 29.03
CA ILE A 159 -42.49 21.32 30.18
C ILE A 159 -42.74 20.39 31.36
N LEU A 160 -42.12 20.68 32.51
CA LEU A 160 -42.29 19.93 33.73
C LEU A 160 -43.23 20.68 34.67
N SER A 161 -44.38 20.08 35.01
CA SER A 161 -45.38 20.66 35.91
C SER A 161 -45.75 19.70 37.04
N ARG A 162 -46.10 20.24 38.21
CA ARG A 162 -46.65 19.46 39.33
C ARG A 162 -48.17 19.43 39.26
N ASP A 163 -48.75 18.29 39.62
CA ASP A 163 -50.19 18.20 39.86
C ASP A 163 -50.55 18.91 41.17
N GLN A 164 -51.37 19.96 41.09
CA GLN A 164 -51.84 20.70 42.28
C GLN A 164 -52.84 19.90 43.12
N GLN A 165 -53.52 18.91 42.53
CA GLN A 165 -54.55 18.13 43.21
C GLN A 165 -54.01 16.83 43.81
N ARG A 166 -52.91 16.29 43.27
CA ARG A 166 -52.30 15.03 43.72
C ARG A 166 -50.86 15.27 44.16
N ASP A 167 -50.67 15.33 45.48
CA ASP A 167 -49.33 15.33 46.07
C ASP A 167 -48.57 14.08 45.62
N GLY A 168 -47.44 14.28 44.93
CA GLY A 168 -46.60 13.20 44.42
C GLY A 168 -46.63 12.98 42.90
N CYS A 169 -47.48 13.70 42.14
CA CYS A 169 -47.52 13.57 40.68
C CYS A 169 -46.76 14.70 39.96
N VAL A 170 -45.95 14.34 38.97
CA VAL A 170 -45.30 15.27 38.04
C VAL A 170 -45.71 14.93 36.61
N HIS A 171 -45.99 15.95 35.82
CA HIS A 171 -46.28 15.83 34.40
C HIS A 171 -45.12 16.38 33.56
N VAL A 172 -44.79 15.65 32.49
CA VAL A 172 -43.92 16.12 31.41
C VAL A 172 -44.81 16.35 30.19
N ASP A 173 -45.11 17.60 29.88
CA ASP A 173 -45.89 18.02 28.73
C ASP A 173 -44.99 18.30 27.53
N LEU A 174 -45.27 17.65 26.40
CA LEU A 174 -44.55 17.80 25.13
C LEU A 174 -45.37 18.67 24.17
N ARG A 175 -44.89 19.88 23.90
CA ARG A 175 -45.60 20.91 23.14
C ARG A 175 -44.82 21.32 21.88
N ALA A 176 -45.54 21.74 20.85
CA ALA A 176 -44.95 22.32 19.65
C ALA A 176 -44.46 23.75 19.93
N SER A 177 -43.23 24.08 19.56
CA SER A 177 -42.61 25.38 19.82
C SER A 177 -43.22 26.55 19.03
N THR A 178 -44.01 26.25 18.00
CA THR A 178 -44.66 27.25 17.17
C THR A 178 -46.10 27.52 17.57
N THR A 179 -46.78 26.55 18.20
CA THR A 179 -48.22 26.65 18.50
C THR A 179 -48.57 26.51 19.97
N GLY A 180 -47.67 25.98 20.81
CA GLY A 180 -47.96 25.62 22.21
C GLY A 180 -48.92 24.43 22.39
N LEU A 181 -49.42 23.85 21.30
CA LEU A 181 -50.29 22.68 21.32
C LEU A 181 -49.48 21.39 21.54
N ALA A 182 -50.15 20.27 21.77
CA ALA A 182 -49.52 18.95 21.84
C ALA A 182 -48.61 18.69 20.63
N HIS A 183 -47.38 18.22 20.86
CA HIS A 183 -46.42 18.01 19.78
C HIS A 183 -46.89 16.88 18.84
N PRO A 184 -46.98 17.10 17.51
CA PRO A 184 -47.60 16.14 16.59
C PRO A 184 -46.83 14.83 16.44
N LEU A 185 -45.52 14.83 16.68
CA LEU A 185 -44.68 13.62 16.62
C LEU A 185 -44.66 12.81 17.93
N ALA A 186 -45.21 13.36 19.03
CA ALA A 186 -45.25 12.66 20.30
C ALA A 186 -46.47 11.74 20.35
N ARG A 187 -46.25 10.43 20.46
CA ARG A 187 -47.36 9.46 20.62
C ARG A 187 -48.18 9.75 21.88
N HIS A 188 -47.50 10.19 22.93
CA HIS A 188 -48.11 10.61 24.19
C HIS A 188 -47.62 12.03 24.51
N PRO A 189 -48.43 13.07 24.29
CA PRO A 189 -48.00 14.46 24.51
C PRO A 189 -47.88 14.83 25.99
N ARG A 190 -48.22 13.93 26.91
CA ARG A 190 -48.05 14.11 28.35
C ARG A 190 -47.63 12.78 28.99
N PHE A 191 -46.54 12.82 29.75
CA PHE A 191 -46.15 11.75 30.68
C PHE A 191 -46.52 12.16 32.10
N THR A 192 -46.93 11.19 32.92
CA THR A 192 -47.27 11.39 34.33
C THR A 192 -46.47 10.40 35.17
N ALA A 193 -45.66 10.92 36.09
CA ALA A 193 -44.86 10.12 37.01
C ALA A 193 -45.39 10.31 38.44
N GLU A 194 -45.84 9.22 39.06
CA GLU A 194 -46.26 9.17 40.46
C GLU A 194 -45.07 8.75 41.35
N PHE A 195 -44.65 9.63 42.24
CA PHE A 195 -43.55 9.43 43.18
C PHE A 195 -44.08 8.97 44.55
N ASN A 196 -43.28 8.20 45.27
CA ASN A 196 -43.59 7.77 46.64
C ASN A 196 -43.27 8.84 47.70
N PHE A 197 -42.99 10.07 47.27
CA PHE A 197 -42.64 11.19 48.14
C PHE A 197 -43.34 12.46 47.68
N ILE A 198 -43.50 13.41 48.60
CA ILE A 198 -44.06 14.72 48.29
C ILE A 198 -43.06 15.46 47.41
N VAL A 199 -43.46 15.81 46.19
CA VAL A 199 -42.62 16.51 45.22
C VAL A 199 -42.36 17.95 45.71
N PRO A 200 -41.14 18.51 45.57
CA PRO A 200 -40.84 19.87 46.01
C PRO A 200 -41.71 20.94 45.32
N TYR A 201 -41.93 22.07 45.99
CA TYR A 201 -42.73 23.18 45.46
C TYR A 201 -41.93 24.12 44.54
N PHE A 202 -40.60 24.18 44.66
CA PHE A 202 -39.78 25.17 43.95
C PHE A 202 -38.38 24.64 43.56
N TRP A 203 -37.71 25.39 42.68
CA TRP A 203 -36.33 25.19 42.25
C TRP A 203 -35.35 25.20 43.45
N PRO A 204 -34.28 24.37 43.49
CA PRO A 204 -33.66 23.62 42.39
C PRO A 204 -34.14 22.17 42.24
N GLY A 205 -35.32 21.83 42.76
CA GLY A 205 -35.80 20.44 42.84
C GLY A 205 -36.15 19.78 41.50
N PHE A 206 -36.11 20.54 40.40
CA PHE A 206 -36.51 20.10 39.07
C PHE A 206 -35.44 20.44 38.04
N SER A 207 -35.27 19.57 37.05
CA SER A 207 -34.51 19.85 35.84
C SER A 207 -35.06 18.99 34.70
N ILE A 208 -35.05 19.52 33.48
CA ILE A 208 -35.46 18.80 32.28
C ILE A 208 -34.48 19.08 31.14
N GLU A 209 -34.17 18.06 30.33
CA GLU A 209 -33.28 18.18 29.19
C GLU A 209 -33.77 17.33 28.00
N ILE A 210 -33.62 17.85 26.79
CA ILE A 210 -33.88 17.13 25.53
C ILE A 210 -32.54 16.81 24.85
N LEU A 211 -32.39 15.57 24.38
CA LEU A 211 -31.33 15.15 23.46
C LEU A 211 -31.89 14.21 22.38
N GLY A 212 -32.04 14.71 21.15
CA GLY A 212 -32.61 13.93 20.05
C GLY A 212 -34.01 13.42 20.39
N ASP A 213 -34.21 12.11 20.39
CA ASP A 213 -35.49 11.49 20.74
C ASP A 213 -35.70 11.31 22.25
N MET A 214 -34.76 11.76 23.09
CA MET A 214 -34.81 11.53 24.53
C MET A 214 -35.23 12.79 25.29
N VAL A 215 -36.10 12.61 26.29
CA VAL A 215 -36.42 13.60 27.32
C VAL A 215 -36.00 13.05 28.67
N LEU A 216 -35.13 13.77 29.35
CA LEU A 216 -34.69 13.52 30.71
C LEU A 216 -35.45 14.45 31.65
N ALA A 217 -36.14 13.92 32.67
CA ALA A 217 -36.66 14.71 33.77
C ALA A 217 -36.03 14.28 35.09
N LYS A 218 -35.56 15.26 35.87
CA LYS A 218 -34.98 15.08 37.21
C LYS A 218 -35.91 15.71 38.24
N VAL A 219 -36.19 14.95 39.29
CA VAL A 219 -36.91 15.41 40.49
C VAL A 219 -36.03 15.12 41.70
N SER A 220 -35.76 16.12 42.53
CA SER A 220 -34.82 16.04 43.65
C SER A 220 -35.40 16.69 44.91
N LEU A 221 -35.42 15.92 46.00
CA LEU A 221 -35.75 16.36 47.34
C LEU A 221 -34.49 16.58 48.16
N PHE A 222 -34.02 17.82 48.19
CA PHE A 222 -32.79 18.18 48.90
C PHE A 222 -32.86 17.96 50.41
N GLU A 223 -34.03 18.05 51.02
CA GLU A 223 -34.21 17.83 52.46
C GLU A 223 -33.93 16.39 52.85
N PHE A 224 -34.38 15.44 52.02
CA PHE A 224 -34.25 14.00 52.26
C PHE A 224 -33.08 13.36 51.51
N HIS A 225 -32.31 14.15 50.74
CA HIS A 225 -31.25 13.63 49.88
C HIS A 225 -31.78 12.51 48.96
N THR A 226 -32.93 12.72 48.33
CA THR A 226 -33.51 11.74 47.41
C THR A 226 -33.63 12.36 46.04
N TYR A 227 -33.25 11.63 45.00
CA TYR A 227 -33.46 12.06 43.63
C TYR A 227 -33.94 10.92 42.74
N GLU A 228 -34.64 11.29 41.69
CA GLU A 228 -35.12 10.42 40.61
C GLU A 228 -34.85 11.11 39.27
N LEU A 229 -34.20 10.40 38.35
CA LEU A 229 -34.06 10.78 36.95
C LEU A 229 -34.81 9.77 36.10
N LEU A 230 -35.64 10.27 35.21
CA LEU A 230 -36.48 9.47 34.32
C LEU A 230 -36.15 9.86 32.88
N ILE A 231 -35.84 8.88 32.05
CA ILE A 231 -35.47 9.07 30.65
C ILE A 231 -36.51 8.41 29.77
N TRP A 232 -37.20 9.18 28.94
CA TRP A 232 -38.15 8.67 27.96
C TRP A 232 -37.64 8.86 26.55
N ASP A 233 -37.97 7.93 25.67
CA ASP A 233 -38.10 8.24 24.25
C ASP A 233 -39.43 8.99 24.08
N TRP A 234 -39.34 10.28 23.80
CA TRP A 234 -40.52 11.15 23.80
C TRP A 234 -41.43 10.90 22.60
N ARG A 235 -40.89 10.36 21.49
CA ARG A 235 -41.68 10.04 20.28
C ARG A 235 -42.55 8.81 20.53
N SER A 236 -41.95 7.74 21.05
CA SER A 236 -42.66 6.49 21.32
C SER A 236 -43.42 6.51 22.65
N GLY A 237 -43.00 7.34 23.59
CA GLY A 237 -43.47 7.43 24.97
C GLY A 237 -42.94 6.33 25.89
N VAL A 238 -41.94 5.56 25.45
CA VAL A 238 -41.35 4.47 26.24
C VAL A 238 -40.38 5.06 27.27
N LEU A 239 -40.53 4.67 28.54
CA LEU A 239 -39.54 4.95 29.56
C LEU A 239 -38.33 4.02 29.37
N LEU A 240 -37.18 4.61 29.07
CA LEU A 240 -35.92 3.90 28.82
C LEU A 240 -35.19 3.57 30.11
N HIS A 241 -35.05 4.55 31.01
CA HIS A 241 -34.27 4.40 32.25
C HIS A 241 -34.88 5.15 33.43
N ARG A 242 -34.71 4.56 34.61
CA ARG A 242 -34.87 5.22 35.91
C ARG A 242 -33.52 5.17 36.65
N ILE A 243 -33.05 6.32 37.13
CA ILE A 243 -31.86 6.42 37.99
C ILE A 243 -32.29 7.06 39.29
N SER A 244 -32.01 6.42 40.42
CA SER A 244 -32.51 6.84 41.72
C SER A 244 -31.45 6.67 42.79
N SER A 245 -31.49 7.52 43.82
CA SER A 245 -30.72 7.35 45.04
C SER A 245 -31.51 7.85 46.25
N GLN A 246 -31.44 7.10 47.35
CA GLN A 246 -31.87 7.52 48.68
C GLN A 246 -30.61 7.81 49.50
N GLY A 247 -30.39 9.06 49.90
CA GLY A 247 -29.17 9.51 50.59
C GLY A 247 -28.13 10.22 49.71
N GLY A 248 -28.54 10.81 48.57
CA GLY A 248 -27.66 11.61 47.72
C GLY A 248 -28.29 12.84 47.08
N ILE A 249 -27.44 13.64 46.44
CA ILE A 249 -27.82 14.69 45.48
C ILE A 249 -27.17 14.36 44.14
N CYS A 250 -27.75 14.83 43.05
CA CYS A 250 -27.14 14.63 41.74
C CYS A 250 -27.28 15.84 40.82
N ASP A 251 -26.45 15.85 39.79
CA ASP A 251 -26.72 16.58 38.56
C ASP A 251 -26.32 15.72 37.36
N SER A 252 -26.84 16.04 36.19
CA SER A 252 -26.68 15.18 35.01
C SER A 252 -26.42 16.00 33.76
N ALA A 253 -25.65 15.41 32.84
CA ALA A 253 -25.44 15.93 31.50
C ALA A 253 -25.23 14.75 30.54
N PHE A 254 -25.70 14.89 29.30
CA PHE A 254 -25.40 13.90 28.28
C PHE A 254 -23.94 13.99 27.85
N VAL A 255 -23.30 12.83 27.69
CA VAL A 255 -21.93 12.72 27.15
C VAL A 255 -21.99 12.59 25.64
N ASP A 256 -22.93 11.82 25.11
CA ASP A 256 -23.25 11.69 23.69
C ASP A 256 -24.73 11.25 23.53
N SER A 257 -25.11 10.83 22.32
CA SER A 257 -26.48 10.34 22.04
C SER A 257 -26.88 9.03 22.73
N GLN A 258 -25.95 8.36 23.41
CA GLN A 258 -26.12 7.04 24.03
C GLN A 258 -25.69 7.01 25.50
N HIS A 259 -25.03 8.05 26.03
CA HIS A 259 -24.44 8.01 27.35
C HIS A 259 -24.85 9.22 28.19
N LEU A 260 -25.33 8.97 29.41
CA LEU A 260 -25.63 9.99 30.40
C LEU A 260 -24.61 9.96 31.53
N ALA A 261 -23.98 11.10 31.80
CA ALA A 261 -23.17 11.29 32.98
C ALA A 261 -24.02 11.84 34.12
N VAL A 262 -23.92 11.22 35.29
CA VAL A 262 -24.59 11.62 36.52
C VAL A 262 -23.53 11.86 37.58
N LEU A 263 -23.31 13.12 37.92
CA LEU A 263 -22.52 13.49 39.08
C LEU A 263 -23.38 13.24 40.32
N SER A 264 -22.93 12.37 41.22
CA SER A 264 -23.65 12.01 42.43
C SER A 264 -22.80 12.30 43.65
N GLY A 265 -23.38 13.04 44.60
CA GLY A 265 -22.88 13.20 45.95
C GLY A 265 -23.70 12.31 46.87
N SER A 266 -23.07 11.39 47.60
CA SER A 266 -23.75 10.42 48.47
C SER A 266 -23.20 10.42 49.89
N GLN A 267 -23.96 9.85 50.81
CA GLN A 267 -23.55 9.62 52.20
C GLN A 267 -22.83 8.28 52.30
N SER A 268 -21.61 8.25 52.86
CA SER A 268 -20.89 7.00 53.10
C SER A 268 -21.27 6.33 54.43
N VAL A 269 -20.94 6.96 55.56
CA VAL A 269 -21.12 6.44 56.94
C VAL A 269 -21.70 7.52 57.87
N HIS A 270 -21.43 8.79 57.59
CA HIS A 270 -21.92 9.93 58.36
C HIS A 270 -23.17 10.52 57.70
N PRO A 271 -24.03 11.26 58.44
CA PRO A 271 -25.26 11.89 57.90
C PRO A 271 -25.00 13.05 56.93
N HIS A 272 -23.81 13.11 56.33
CA HIS A 272 -23.33 14.21 55.50
C HIS A 272 -22.81 13.65 54.16
N LEU A 273 -22.94 14.46 53.11
CA LEU A 273 -22.50 14.12 51.76
C LEU A 273 -20.98 14.26 51.69
N ASP A 274 -20.26 13.14 51.67
CA ASP A 274 -18.79 13.07 51.76
C ASP A 274 -18.14 12.33 50.59
N THR A 275 -18.92 11.60 49.80
CA THR A 275 -18.45 10.91 48.59
C THR A 275 -18.97 11.55 47.33
N LEU A 276 -18.06 11.82 46.39
CA LEU A 276 -18.37 12.31 45.05
C LEU A 276 -18.06 11.21 44.04
N THR A 277 -19.00 10.93 43.15
CA THR A 277 -18.84 9.93 42.08
C THR A 277 -19.44 10.43 40.78
N LEU A 278 -18.79 10.14 39.66
CA LEU A 278 -19.35 10.36 38.33
C LEU A 278 -19.74 9.00 37.75
N CYS A 279 -21.04 8.80 37.55
CA CYS A 279 -21.61 7.56 37.05
C CYS A 279 -22.05 7.76 35.60
N ILE A 280 -21.57 6.91 34.69
CA ILE A 280 -21.99 6.89 33.29
C ILE A 280 -23.00 5.78 33.08
N TYR A 281 -24.12 6.09 32.46
CA TYR A 281 -25.17 5.16 32.09
C TYR A 281 -25.25 5.06 30.57
N THR A 282 -25.29 3.84 30.04
CA THR A 282 -25.62 3.61 28.63
C THR A 282 -27.13 3.57 28.47
N ILE A 283 -27.63 4.45 27.62
CA ILE A 283 -29.03 4.58 27.24
C ILE A 283 -29.26 3.77 25.95
N SER A 284 -29.81 2.58 26.10
CA SER A 284 -30.14 1.75 24.95
C SER A 284 -31.57 2.01 24.48
N LYS A 285 -31.74 2.21 23.17
CA LYS A 285 -33.09 2.22 22.54
C LYS A 285 -33.67 0.80 22.41
N ALA A 286 -32.85 -0.24 22.58
CA ALA A 286 -33.35 -1.61 22.57
C ALA A 286 -34.23 -1.83 23.80
N ILE A 287 -35.51 -2.16 23.56
CA ILE A 287 -36.45 -2.50 24.63
C ILE A 287 -35.81 -3.63 25.44
N PRO A 288 -35.52 -3.44 26.74
CA PRO A 288 -35.02 -4.52 27.55
C PRO A 288 -36.02 -5.67 27.48
N ASN A 289 -35.56 -6.88 27.15
CA ASN A 289 -36.42 -8.08 27.07
C ASN A 289 -37.18 -8.39 28.38
N HIS A 290 -36.90 -7.64 29.46
CA HIS A 290 -37.51 -7.77 30.78
C HIS A 290 -38.44 -6.60 31.18
N SER A 291 -38.60 -5.55 30.37
CA SER A 291 -39.57 -4.48 30.67
C SER A 291 -40.95 -4.83 30.10
N LEU A 292 -41.94 -4.97 30.98
CA LEU A 292 -43.36 -4.88 30.60
C LEU A 292 -43.53 -3.58 29.80
N PRO A 293 -44.06 -3.63 28.56
CA PRO A 293 -44.31 -2.43 27.77
C PRO A 293 -45.42 -1.62 28.45
N LEU A 294 -45.02 -0.74 29.37
CA LEU A 294 -45.86 0.26 29.99
C LEU A 294 -46.11 1.35 28.94
N HIS A 295 -46.97 1.05 27.95
CA HIS A 295 -47.43 1.98 26.92
C HIS A 295 -48.46 3.00 27.45
N THR A 296 -48.49 3.20 28.76
CA THR A 296 -49.37 4.17 29.40
C THR A 296 -48.57 5.42 29.68
N GLY A 297 -49.08 6.59 29.27
CA GLY A 297 -48.51 7.90 29.62
C GLY A 297 -48.53 8.19 31.13
N GLN A 298 -48.79 7.20 31.99
CA GLN A 298 -48.73 7.25 33.43
C GLN A 298 -47.89 6.09 33.94
N ILE A 299 -46.93 6.39 34.82
CA ILE A 299 -46.05 5.43 35.49
C ILE A 299 -46.03 5.69 37.00
N ARG A 300 -46.00 4.61 37.78
CA ARG A 300 -45.63 4.70 39.20
C ARG A 300 -44.13 4.44 39.31
N VAL A 301 -43.37 5.46 39.69
CA VAL A 301 -41.90 5.47 39.61
C VAL A 301 -41.29 4.30 40.39
N ALA A 302 -41.86 3.98 41.56
CA ALA A 302 -41.39 2.87 42.39
C ALA A 302 -41.51 1.48 41.75
N ALA A 303 -42.37 1.30 40.75
CA ALA A 303 -42.54 0.02 40.04
C ALA A 303 -41.49 -0.19 38.93
N VAL A 304 -40.71 0.84 38.60
CA VAL A 304 -39.69 0.78 37.55
C VAL A 304 -38.34 0.40 38.17
N PRO A 305 -37.59 -0.57 37.63
CA PRO A 305 -36.28 -0.94 38.15
C PRO A 305 -35.26 0.20 38.01
N ILE A 306 -34.32 0.29 38.95
CA ILE A 306 -33.23 1.28 38.93
C ILE A 306 -32.11 0.77 38.00
N SER A 307 -31.70 1.63 37.07
CA SER A 307 -30.62 1.35 36.13
C SER A 307 -29.27 1.35 36.85
N GLN A 308 -28.36 0.47 36.41
CA GLN A 308 -26.98 0.45 36.90
C GLN A 308 -26.07 1.24 35.94
N PRO A 309 -25.05 1.94 36.45
CA PRO A 309 -24.06 2.60 35.59
C PRO A 309 -23.15 1.56 34.93
N VAL A 310 -22.67 1.85 33.72
CA VAL A 310 -21.65 1.04 33.05
C VAL A 310 -20.24 1.39 33.53
N LEU A 311 -20.04 2.65 33.94
CA LEU A 311 -18.76 3.15 34.42
C LEU A 311 -18.97 4.04 35.64
N ARG A 312 -18.17 3.83 36.68
CA ARG A 312 -18.16 4.65 37.89
C ARG A 312 -16.77 5.19 38.14
N LEU A 313 -16.63 6.50 38.05
CA LEU A 313 -15.40 7.21 38.37
C LEU A 313 -15.47 7.73 39.81
N GLU A 314 -14.56 7.26 40.65
CA GLU A 314 -14.52 7.63 42.07
C GLU A 314 -13.53 8.78 42.30
N PHE A 315 -14.01 9.85 42.94
CA PHE A 315 -13.17 10.95 43.37
C PHE A 315 -12.53 10.65 44.73
N PRO A 316 -11.43 11.34 45.07
CA PRO A 316 -10.89 11.30 46.43
C PRO A 316 -11.96 11.70 47.45
N ARG A 317 -11.98 10.99 48.59
CA ARG A 317 -12.87 11.35 49.69
C ARG A 317 -12.54 12.75 50.22
N LEU A 318 -13.57 13.54 50.49
CA LEU A 318 -13.41 14.80 51.19
C LEU A 318 -12.95 14.55 52.64
N ARG A 319 -12.28 15.54 53.24
CA ARG A 319 -11.94 15.47 54.67
C ARG A 319 -13.22 15.34 55.49
N ASN A 320 -13.16 14.61 56.61
CA ASN A 320 -14.32 14.41 57.49
C ASN A 320 -14.92 15.73 58.03
N SER A 321 -14.15 16.83 58.01
CA SER A 321 -14.61 18.17 58.39
C SER A 321 -15.38 18.92 57.29
N CYS A 322 -15.40 18.40 56.06
CA CYS A 322 -16.00 19.05 54.90
C CYS A 322 -17.28 18.33 54.47
N LYS A 323 -18.32 19.09 54.14
CA LYS A 323 -19.56 18.58 53.55
C LYS A 323 -19.81 19.20 52.18
N ILE A 324 -20.30 18.39 51.24
CA ILE A 324 -20.79 18.89 49.94
C ILE A 324 -22.05 19.72 50.18
N SER A 325 -22.02 20.98 49.76
CA SER A 325 -23.15 21.89 49.82
C SER A 325 -24.27 21.42 48.89
N LYS A 326 -25.52 21.60 49.33
CA LYS A 326 -26.71 21.40 48.50
C LYS A 326 -26.80 22.43 47.38
N THR A 327 -26.16 23.58 47.56
CA THR A 327 -26.06 24.65 46.56
C THR A 327 -24.71 24.60 45.86
N GLY A 328 -24.68 24.93 44.56
CA GLY A 328 -23.43 24.93 43.81
C GLY A 328 -23.00 23.58 43.25
N PHE A 329 -23.90 22.59 43.16
CA PHE A 329 -23.63 21.24 42.64
C PHE A 329 -24.15 21.10 41.21
N PHE A 330 -23.26 21.21 40.23
CA PHE A 330 -23.60 21.28 38.81
C PHE A 330 -22.71 20.38 37.96
N LEU A 331 -23.31 19.73 36.95
CA LEU A 331 -22.61 19.03 35.88
C LEU A 331 -23.03 19.65 34.54
N ARG A 332 -22.06 20.08 33.74
CA ARG A 332 -22.30 20.71 32.43
C ARG A 332 -21.45 20.04 31.36
N ALA A 333 -22.08 19.62 30.28
CA ALA A 333 -21.39 19.23 29.06
C ALA A 333 -21.17 20.48 28.17
N GLN A 334 -19.96 20.64 27.67
CA GLN A 334 -19.57 21.76 26.84
C GLN A 334 -18.77 21.28 25.62
N PRO A 335 -19.23 21.58 24.40
CA PRO A 335 -20.63 21.86 24.05
C PRO A 335 -21.55 20.69 24.42
N ASN A 336 -22.85 20.95 24.55
CA ASN A 336 -23.81 19.87 24.79
C ASN A 336 -23.97 19.02 23.52
N PRO A 337 -23.91 17.68 23.62
CA PRO A 337 -23.97 16.80 22.46
C PRO A 337 -25.24 16.96 21.64
N GLY A 338 -25.17 16.60 20.36
CA GLY A 338 -26.32 16.56 19.44
C GLY A 338 -26.89 17.91 19.02
N ARG A 339 -26.43 19.01 19.62
CA ARG A 339 -26.94 20.35 19.32
C ARG A 339 -26.36 20.90 18.02
N ALA A 340 -27.23 21.47 17.19
CA ALA A 340 -26.83 22.10 15.95
C ALA A 340 -26.24 23.49 16.23
N MET A 341 -25.05 23.73 15.71
CA MET A 341 -24.45 25.05 15.54
C MET A 341 -24.58 25.44 14.07
N HIS A 342 -25.51 26.34 13.80
CA HIS A 342 -25.73 26.85 12.46
C HIS A 342 -24.74 27.96 12.14
N THR A 343 -24.10 27.85 10.98
CA THR A 343 -23.33 28.93 10.37
C THR A 343 -23.97 29.32 9.05
N ALA A 344 -23.47 30.37 8.41
CA ALA A 344 -23.99 30.81 7.11
C ALA A 344 -23.80 29.74 6.02
N SER A 345 -22.76 28.91 6.15
CA SER A 345 -22.33 27.96 5.12
C SER A 345 -22.73 26.51 5.41
N ALA A 346 -22.78 26.08 6.67
CA ALA A 346 -23.09 24.71 7.06
C ALA A 346 -23.70 24.61 8.46
N THR A 347 -24.15 23.42 8.84
CA THR A 347 -24.53 23.11 10.22
C THR A 347 -23.55 22.10 10.81
N PHE A 348 -22.94 22.48 11.93
CA PHE A 348 -22.09 21.60 12.73
C PHE A 348 -22.90 21.05 13.90
N ARG A 349 -22.50 19.92 14.44
CA ARG A 349 -22.98 19.45 15.73
C ARG A 349 -21.82 18.85 16.50
N CYS A 350 -22.02 18.59 17.78
CA CYS A 350 -21.01 17.94 18.61
C CYS A 350 -21.49 16.51 18.85
N PRO A 351 -20.78 15.48 18.35
CA PRO A 351 -21.21 14.10 18.55
C PRO A 351 -21.21 13.72 20.02
N TYR A 352 -20.31 14.34 20.79
CA TYR A 352 -20.13 14.15 22.22
C TYR A 352 -19.71 15.45 22.90
N ALA A 353 -19.73 15.43 24.23
CA ALA A 353 -19.32 16.52 25.09
C ALA A 353 -17.79 16.58 25.10
N VAL A 354 -17.19 17.63 24.54
CA VAL A 354 -15.72 17.76 24.51
C VAL A 354 -15.16 17.90 25.92
N THR A 355 -15.85 18.67 26.76
CA THR A 355 -15.48 18.85 28.16
C THR A 355 -16.70 18.69 29.06
N LEU A 356 -16.54 17.93 30.13
CA LEU A 356 -17.49 17.86 31.24
C LEU A 356 -16.97 18.70 32.40
N SER A 357 -17.66 19.81 32.67
CA SER A 357 -17.38 20.68 33.81
C SER A 357 -18.25 20.27 34.98
N MET A 358 -17.61 19.85 36.08
CA MET A 358 -18.26 19.61 37.37
C MET A 358 -17.95 20.78 38.29
N THR A 359 -18.99 21.34 38.92
CA THR A 359 -18.85 22.36 39.96
C THR A 359 -19.50 21.84 41.22
N PHE A 360 -18.79 21.88 42.35
CA PHE A 360 -19.37 21.56 43.65
C PHE A 360 -18.74 22.46 44.71
N CYS A 361 -19.53 22.79 45.73
CA CYS A 361 -19.07 23.59 46.86
C CYS A 361 -18.89 22.70 48.09
N SER A 362 -17.78 22.86 48.81
CA SER A 362 -17.62 22.26 50.13
C SER A 362 -17.56 23.33 51.21
N HIS A 363 -18.09 23.01 52.37
CA HIS A 363 -18.07 23.87 53.55
C HIS A 363 -17.44 23.12 54.74
N GLU A 364 -16.57 23.80 55.49
CA GLU A 364 -15.97 23.27 56.72
C GLU A 364 -16.93 23.46 57.90
N MET A 365 -17.22 22.38 58.63
CA MET A 365 -18.03 22.42 59.84
C MET A 365 -17.28 23.13 60.98
N LEU A 366 -17.42 24.46 61.06
CA LEU A 366 -16.99 25.30 62.16
C LEU A 366 -18.22 25.74 62.96
N ASP A 367 -18.51 24.98 64.04
CA ASP A 367 -19.59 25.18 65.03
C ASP A 367 -21.03 25.38 64.47
N ASP A 368 -22.05 25.02 65.27
CA ASP A 368 -23.47 24.89 64.88
C ASP A 368 -24.15 26.16 64.31
N TRP A 369 -23.46 27.30 64.20
CA TRP A 369 -24.06 28.63 64.01
C TRP A 369 -23.51 29.49 62.85
N GLY A 370 -22.93 28.89 61.80
CA GLY A 370 -23.10 29.44 60.44
C GLY A 370 -21.87 29.82 59.62
N ASP A 371 -22.06 29.73 58.29
CA ASP A 371 -21.29 30.33 57.19
C ASP A 371 -19.76 30.47 57.38
N GLY A 372 -19.09 29.39 57.77
CA GLY A 372 -17.68 29.17 57.38
C GLY A 372 -17.44 29.39 55.87
N PRO A 373 -16.18 29.57 55.45
CA PRO A 373 -15.85 29.89 54.06
C PRO A 373 -16.29 28.76 53.11
N ARG A 374 -17.05 29.12 52.07
CA ARG A 374 -17.44 28.21 50.98
C ARG A 374 -16.31 28.09 49.98
N THR A 375 -15.81 26.87 49.80
CA THR A 375 -14.80 26.59 48.77
C THR A 375 -15.48 25.96 47.56
N TYR A 376 -15.40 26.63 46.41
CA TYR A 376 -15.91 26.11 45.16
C TYR A 376 -14.82 25.36 44.41
N TYR A 377 -15.10 24.12 44.05
CA TYR A 377 -14.26 23.31 43.18
C TYR A 377 -14.88 23.28 41.79
N ARG A 378 -14.04 23.46 40.78
CA ARG A 378 -14.41 23.24 39.39
C ARG A 378 -13.45 22.24 38.77
N VAL A 379 -13.96 21.11 38.34
CA VAL A 379 -13.19 20.03 37.74
C VAL A 379 -13.63 19.88 36.29
N PHE A 380 -12.66 19.81 35.39
CA PHE A 380 -12.90 19.59 33.97
C PHE A 380 -12.42 18.19 33.60
N LEU A 381 -13.28 17.43 32.94
CA LEU A 381 -12.94 16.13 32.37
C LEU A 381 -13.00 16.21 30.85
N ASP A 382 -11.98 15.66 30.20
CA ASP A 382 -12.00 15.42 28.76
C ASP A 382 -13.06 14.34 28.45
N GLY A 383 -14.04 14.69 27.62
CA GLY A 383 -15.07 13.74 27.21
C GLY A 383 -14.55 12.63 26.32
N ARG A 384 -13.48 12.86 25.54
CA ARG A 384 -12.84 11.80 24.75
C ARG A 384 -12.19 10.76 25.64
N PHE A 385 -11.56 11.18 26.73
CA PHE A 385 -11.08 10.27 27.77
C PHE A 385 -12.22 9.39 28.31
N LEU A 386 -13.38 9.97 28.65
CA LEU A 386 -14.53 9.22 29.15
C LEU A 386 -15.08 8.23 28.13
N LEU A 387 -15.26 8.63 26.88
CA LEU A 387 -15.69 7.74 25.80
C LEU A 387 -14.70 6.58 25.60
N ASN A 388 -13.40 6.84 25.66
CA ASN A 388 -12.40 5.79 25.56
C ASN A 388 -12.49 4.77 26.71
N GLN A 389 -12.82 5.21 27.93
CA GLN A 389 -13.07 4.26 29.04
C GLN A 389 -14.35 3.47 28.83
N ILE A 390 -15.42 4.11 28.35
CA ILE A 390 -16.69 3.45 28.06
C ILE A 390 -16.50 2.35 26.99
N HIS A 391 -15.82 2.67 25.88
CA HIS A 391 -15.55 1.71 24.81
C HIS A 391 -14.64 0.55 25.23
N ARG A 392 -13.77 0.75 26.24
CA ARG A 392 -12.96 -0.33 26.81
C ARG A 392 -13.80 -1.29 27.65
N ASN A 393 -14.88 -0.81 28.26
CA ASN A 393 -15.76 -1.62 29.08
C ASN A 393 -16.91 -2.23 28.26
N LEU A 394 -16.59 -3.17 27.37
CA LEU A 394 -17.60 -3.91 26.60
C LEU A 394 -18.35 -4.98 27.43
N HIS A 395 -18.10 -5.07 28.74
CA HIS A 395 -18.72 -6.07 29.60
C HIS A 395 -19.93 -5.47 30.34
N ASP A 396 -20.99 -6.27 30.53
CA ASP A 396 -22.19 -5.90 31.31
C ASP A 396 -21.95 -5.65 32.81
N LYS A 397 -20.69 -5.55 33.25
CA LYS A 397 -20.31 -5.30 34.64
C LYS A 397 -19.92 -3.85 34.82
N VAL A 398 -20.38 -3.26 35.92
CA VAL A 398 -19.99 -1.91 36.34
C VAL A 398 -18.48 -1.87 36.58
N GLU A 399 -17.75 -1.14 35.75
CA GLU A 399 -16.33 -0.88 36.00
C GLU A 399 -16.19 0.30 36.96
N VAL A 400 -15.39 0.12 38.00
CA VAL A 400 -15.08 1.16 38.99
C VAL A 400 -13.65 1.63 38.75
N LEU A 401 -13.49 2.88 38.35
CA LEU A 401 -12.20 3.52 38.09
C LEU A 401 -11.83 4.44 39.27
N PRO A 402 -10.95 4.01 40.18
CA PRO A 402 -10.48 4.85 41.27
C PRO A 402 -9.57 5.96 40.73
N TRP A 403 -9.62 7.14 41.36
CA TRP A 403 -8.84 8.33 41.00
C TRP A 403 -7.38 8.09 40.57
N PRO A 404 -6.55 7.29 41.26
CA PRO A 404 -5.14 7.10 40.88
C PRO A 404 -4.94 6.39 39.54
N LEU A 405 -5.95 5.65 39.07
CA LEU A 405 -5.87 4.93 37.80
C LEU A 405 -6.27 5.79 36.60
N TRP A 406 -6.75 7.02 36.82
CA TRP A 406 -7.16 7.92 35.74
C TRP A 406 -5.96 8.31 34.86
N GLU A 407 -4.73 8.37 35.42
CA GLU A 407 -3.50 8.78 34.71
C GLU A 407 -2.65 7.61 34.13
N SER A 408 -2.94 6.35 34.50
CA SER A 408 -1.93 5.28 34.45
C SER A 408 -1.83 4.43 33.17
N LYS A 409 -2.50 4.78 32.06
CA LYS A 409 -2.35 4.02 30.80
C LYS A 409 -2.12 4.96 29.62
N GLN A 410 -0.86 5.04 29.19
CA GLN A 410 -0.47 5.59 27.90
C GLN A 410 -1.38 5.05 26.79
N PRO A 411 -1.67 5.84 25.74
CA PRO A 411 -2.41 5.34 24.58
C PRO A 411 -1.63 4.16 24.00
N TYR A 412 -2.27 2.98 23.94
CA TYR A 412 -1.80 1.88 23.12
C TYR A 412 -1.67 2.39 21.68
N SER A 413 -0.63 1.97 20.95
CA SER A 413 -0.50 2.28 19.53
C SER A 413 -1.77 1.87 18.80
N HIS A 414 -2.44 2.82 18.14
CA HIS A 414 -3.74 2.66 17.49
C HIS A 414 -3.79 1.51 16.45
N PHE A 415 -2.62 1.02 16.01
CA PHE A 415 -2.47 -0.18 15.18
C PHE A 415 -3.06 -1.45 15.81
N ASP A 416 -3.16 -1.54 17.13
CA ASP A 416 -3.73 -2.71 17.81
C ASP A 416 -5.25 -2.85 17.62
N GLY A 417 -5.94 -1.78 17.21
CA GLY A 417 -7.40 -1.79 16.97
C GLY A 417 -7.83 -2.36 15.61
N LEU A 418 -6.90 -2.52 14.66
CA LEU A 418 -7.22 -3.01 13.31
C LEU A 418 -7.46 -4.53 13.32
N SER A 419 -8.41 -4.97 12.49
CA SER A 419 -8.64 -6.41 12.26
C SER A 419 -7.44 -7.03 11.52
N ASN A 420 -7.16 -8.31 11.77
CA ASN A 420 -6.05 -9.00 11.14
C ASN A 420 -6.19 -9.01 9.60
N GLU A 421 -7.41 -9.06 9.08
CA GLU A 421 -7.71 -9.03 7.64
C GLU A 421 -7.32 -7.68 7.01
N LEU A 422 -7.65 -6.56 7.67
CA LEU A 422 -7.25 -5.23 7.21
C LEU A 422 -5.74 -5.05 7.25
N ILE A 423 -5.08 -5.53 8.32
CA ILE A 423 -3.62 -5.52 8.42
C ILE A 423 -3.01 -6.35 7.28
N VAL A 424 -3.55 -7.54 6.99
CA VAL A 424 -3.09 -8.36 5.86
C VAL A 424 -3.26 -7.62 4.53
N GLN A 425 -4.39 -6.94 4.31
CA GLN A 425 -4.61 -6.16 3.09
C GLN A 425 -3.63 -4.99 2.97
N ILE A 426 -3.38 -4.25 4.06
CA ILE A 426 -2.38 -3.16 4.08
C ILE A 426 -0.98 -3.72 3.74
N LEU A 427 -0.61 -4.85 4.34
CA LEU A 427 0.70 -5.46 4.12
C LEU A 427 0.90 -6.00 2.70
N HIS A 428 -0.14 -6.31 1.94
CA HIS A 428 -0.03 -6.65 0.51
C HIS A 428 0.41 -5.47 -0.36
N PHE A 429 0.33 -4.24 0.16
CA PHE A 429 0.87 -3.04 -0.51
C PHE A 429 2.31 -2.71 -0.07
N CYS A 430 2.88 -3.48 0.85
CA CYS A 430 4.24 -3.29 1.34
C CYS A 430 5.23 -4.22 0.63
N GLN A 431 6.49 -3.83 0.60
CA GLN A 431 7.59 -4.70 0.19
C GLN A 431 7.83 -5.78 1.24
N TYR A 432 8.29 -6.96 0.83
CA TYR A 432 8.48 -8.09 1.73
C TYR A 432 9.39 -7.76 2.93
N ILE A 433 10.39 -6.88 2.75
CA ILE A 433 11.27 -6.44 3.84
C ILE A 433 10.50 -5.69 4.92
N GLU A 434 9.55 -4.86 4.53
CA GLU A 434 8.70 -4.09 5.43
C GLU A 434 7.72 -5.01 6.16
N ILE A 435 7.16 -6.00 5.45
CA ILE A 435 6.31 -7.03 6.06
C ILE A 435 7.10 -7.85 7.12
N LEU A 436 8.35 -8.22 6.82
CA LEU A 436 9.21 -8.92 7.78
C LEU A 436 9.59 -8.04 8.98
N ARG A 437 9.87 -6.75 8.77
CA ARG A 437 10.10 -5.78 9.85
C ARG A 437 8.86 -5.62 10.72
N PHE A 438 7.68 -5.50 10.12
CA PHE A 438 6.40 -5.47 10.82
C PHE A 438 6.24 -6.71 11.71
N ALA A 439 6.45 -7.91 11.16
CA ALA A 439 6.37 -9.14 11.92
C ALA A 439 7.38 -9.22 13.08
N ALA A 440 8.55 -8.60 12.95
CA ALA A 440 9.57 -8.57 13.99
C ALA A 440 9.22 -7.66 15.19
N THR A 441 8.22 -6.78 15.07
CA THR A 441 7.89 -5.81 16.13
C THR A 441 7.08 -6.40 17.30
N SER A 442 6.25 -7.43 17.08
CA SER A 442 5.44 -8.04 18.14
C SER A 442 5.05 -9.49 17.84
N LYS A 443 4.71 -10.27 18.87
CA LYS A 443 4.22 -11.66 18.71
C LYS A 443 2.91 -11.72 17.93
N ARG A 444 2.02 -10.74 18.09
CA ARG A 444 0.76 -10.66 17.34
C ARG A 444 1.04 -10.42 15.86
N HIS A 445 1.92 -9.49 15.54
CA HIS A 445 2.30 -9.17 14.16
C HIS A 445 2.98 -10.36 13.48
N TYR A 446 3.86 -11.05 14.21
CA TYR A 446 4.40 -12.32 13.76
C TYR A 446 3.29 -13.36 13.50
N GLY A 447 2.31 -13.48 14.39
CA GLY A 447 1.14 -14.35 14.24
C GLY A 447 0.33 -14.06 12.96
N ILE A 448 0.06 -12.79 12.68
CA ILE A 448 -0.67 -12.37 11.46
C ILE A 448 0.06 -12.85 10.20
N LEU A 449 1.39 -12.69 10.16
CA LEU A 449 2.23 -13.17 9.07
C LEU A 449 2.30 -14.71 9.02
N SER A 450 2.47 -15.36 10.17
CA SER A 450 2.57 -16.82 10.26
C SER A 450 1.27 -17.53 9.87
N ASP A 451 0.13 -16.88 10.05
CA ASP A 451 -1.17 -17.49 9.80
C ASP A 451 -1.69 -17.13 8.39
N SER A 452 -1.17 -16.06 7.77
CA SER A 452 -1.57 -15.62 6.43
C SER A 452 -0.76 -16.30 5.31
N VAL A 453 -1.39 -17.25 4.63
CA VAL A 453 -0.80 -17.91 3.44
C VAL A 453 -0.56 -16.92 2.29
N SER A 454 -1.42 -15.91 2.15
CA SER A 454 -1.28 -14.92 1.07
C SER A 454 -0.04 -14.04 1.28
N LEU A 455 0.24 -13.58 2.51
CA LEU A 455 1.46 -12.82 2.81
C LEU A 455 2.72 -13.67 2.63
N LYS A 456 2.68 -14.96 3.02
CA LYS A 456 3.80 -15.87 2.77
C LYS A 456 4.10 -16.03 1.29
N LEU A 457 3.05 -16.19 0.46
CA LEU A 457 3.21 -16.25 -1.00
C LEU A 457 3.79 -14.95 -1.55
N HIS A 458 3.28 -13.80 -1.12
CA HIS A 458 3.78 -12.48 -1.50
C HIS A 458 5.28 -12.34 -1.20
N ILE A 459 5.69 -12.69 0.02
CA ILE A 459 7.11 -12.67 0.44
C ILE A 459 7.96 -13.61 -0.42
N GLU A 460 7.49 -14.83 -0.70
CA GLU A 460 8.26 -15.79 -1.49
C GLU A 460 8.39 -15.38 -2.95
N LEU A 461 7.34 -14.80 -3.54
CA LEU A 461 7.36 -14.24 -4.90
C LEU A 461 8.37 -13.09 -4.99
N GLU A 462 8.20 -12.06 -4.16
CA GLU A 462 9.02 -10.85 -4.20
C GLU A 462 10.50 -11.17 -3.86
N ALA A 463 10.75 -12.02 -2.87
CA ALA A 463 12.11 -12.42 -2.52
C ALA A 463 12.77 -13.27 -3.61
N SER A 464 12.00 -13.97 -4.45
CA SER A 464 12.51 -14.69 -5.63
C SER A 464 12.56 -13.81 -6.89
N GLY A 465 12.11 -12.55 -6.80
CA GLY A 465 12.00 -11.64 -7.94
C GLY A 465 10.93 -12.08 -8.95
N LEU A 466 9.92 -12.83 -8.53
CA LEU A 466 8.87 -13.40 -9.37
C LEU A 466 7.52 -12.70 -9.12
N ASP A 467 6.64 -12.73 -10.12
CA ASP A 467 5.25 -12.32 -10.05
C ASP A 467 4.35 -13.37 -10.75
N ILE A 468 3.05 -13.35 -10.48
CA ILE A 468 2.06 -14.23 -11.12
C ILE A 468 1.49 -13.54 -12.36
N ILE A 469 1.61 -14.18 -13.53
CA ILE A 469 1.00 -13.68 -14.77
C ILE A 469 -0.51 -13.62 -14.61
N ARG A 470 -1.12 -12.47 -14.92
CA ARG A 470 -2.56 -12.25 -14.77
C ARG A 470 -3.35 -13.21 -15.64
N GLY A 471 -4.42 -13.80 -15.07
CA GLY A 471 -5.27 -14.74 -15.80
C GLY A 471 -4.67 -16.15 -16.01
N SER A 472 -3.39 -16.37 -15.70
CA SER A 472 -2.73 -17.68 -15.83
C SER A 472 -3.20 -18.74 -14.82
N ARG A 473 -3.94 -18.31 -13.79
CA ARG A 473 -4.39 -19.18 -12.70
C ARG A 473 -5.41 -20.20 -13.21
N LYS A 474 -5.03 -21.47 -13.22
CA LYS A 474 -5.96 -22.57 -13.49
C LYS A 474 -7.05 -22.59 -12.41
N ARG A 475 -8.28 -22.99 -12.76
CA ARG A 475 -9.51 -22.92 -11.92
C ARG A 475 -9.38 -23.45 -10.47
N ASN A 476 -8.34 -24.23 -10.14
CA ASN A 476 -8.12 -24.86 -8.84
C ASN A 476 -6.91 -24.35 -8.03
N GLY A 477 -6.13 -23.36 -8.50
CA GLY A 477 -4.86 -23.02 -7.86
C GLY A 477 -4.98 -22.18 -6.58
N SER A 478 -5.26 -22.73 -5.40
CA SER A 478 -5.30 -21.96 -4.13
C SER A 478 -3.95 -21.28 -3.80
N TYR A 479 -3.93 -20.22 -2.96
CA TYR A 479 -2.66 -19.59 -2.53
C TYR A 479 -1.71 -20.59 -1.86
N SER A 480 -2.25 -21.57 -1.13
CA SER A 480 -1.46 -22.64 -0.52
C SER A 480 -0.82 -23.56 -1.57
N CYS A 481 -1.55 -23.85 -2.66
CA CYS A 481 -1.02 -24.65 -3.77
C CYS A 481 0.14 -23.92 -4.45
N LEU A 482 -0.06 -22.63 -4.76
CA LEU A 482 0.96 -21.79 -5.40
C LEU A 482 2.21 -21.63 -4.52
N LEU A 483 2.03 -21.42 -3.23
CA LEU A 483 3.16 -21.33 -2.29
C LEU A 483 3.96 -22.64 -2.22
N HIS A 484 3.27 -23.77 -2.21
CA HIS A 484 3.93 -25.08 -2.20
C HIS A 484 4.66 -25.38 -3.52
N GLU A 485 4.07 -25.01 -4.66
CA GLU A 485 4.67 -25.13 -5.98
C GLU A 485 5.92 -24.26 -6.12
N LEU A 486 5.85 -22.99 -5.72
CA LEU A 486 6.98 -22.07 -5.72
C LEU A 486 8.11 -22.57 -4.81
N ALA A 487 7.78 -23.09 -3.63
CA ALA A 487 8.76 -23.70 -2.73
C ALA A 487 9.46 -24.90 -3.37
N ARG A 488 8.73 -25.78 -4.07
CA ARG A 488 9.32 -26.93 -4.79
C ARG A 488 10.21 -26.49 -5.94
N TYR A 489 9.77 -25.51 -6.75
CA TYR A 489 10.57 -24.93 -7.82
C TYR A 489 11.89 -24.34 -7.28
N ARG A 490 11.82 -23.54 -6.22
CA ARG A 490 13.00 -23.00 -5.53
C ARG A 490 13.91 -24.10 -5.01
N ASP A 491 13.36 -25.07 -4.27
CA ASP A 491 14.14 -26.12 -3.62
C ASP A 491 14.79 -27.05 -4.64
N ALA A 492 14.16 -27.28 -5.80
CA ALA A 492 14.76 -28.02 -6.91
C ALA A 492 16.00 -27.32 -7.48
N TRP A 493 15.95 -25.98 -7.70
CA TRP A 493 17.13 -25.20 -8.08
C TRP A 493 18.21 -25.19 -6.99
N LEU A 494 17.82 -25.07 -5.72
CA LEU A 494 18.78 -25.05 -4.61
C LEU A 494 19.61 -26.34 -4.52
N ASN A 495 19.02 -27.47 -4.88
CA ASN A 495 19.62 -28.80 -4.79
C ASN A 495 20.00 -29.38 -6.16
N LEU A 496 19.81 -28.62 -7.25
CA LEU A 496 19.95 -29.09 -8.63
C LEU A 496 19.28 -30.47 -8.84
N ASP A 497 18.03 -30.60 -8.34
CA ASP A 497 17.25 -31.84 -8.41
C ASP A 497 16.62 -31.99 -9.79
N LEU A 498 17.38 -32.59 -10.69
CA LEU A 498 17.01 -32.83 -12.08
C LEU A 498 16.40 -34.22 -12.28
N GLU A 499 15.40 -34.29 -13.16
CA GLU A 499 14.82 -35.52 -13.69
C GLU A 499 15.78 -36.23 -14.68
N VAL A 500 15.36 -37.39 -15.17
CA VAL A 500 16.12 -38.12 -16.21
C VAL A 500 16.06 -37.29 -17.50
N PRO A 501 17.19 -37.09 -18.20
CA PRO A 501 17.20 -36.28 -19.41
C PRO A 501 16.34 -36.89 -20.52
N ILE A 502 15.68 -36.02 -21.28
CA ILE A 502 14.95 -36.36 -22.48
C ILE A 502 15.82 -36.01 -23.67
N GLU A 503 16.09 -36.98 -24.55
CA GLU A 503 16.83 -36.77 -25.81
C GLU A 503 15.85 -36.44 -26.95
N ARG A 504 16.22 -35.49 -27.80
CA ARG A 504 15.44 -35.05 -28.96
C ARG A 504 16.33 -34.83 -30.16
N ASP A 505 15.94 -35.37 -31.30
CA ASP A 505 16.62 -35.12 -32.57
C ASP A 505 15.79 -34.15 -33.40
N SER A 506 16.43 -33.10 -33.94
CA SER A 506 15.79 -32.25 -34.94
C SER A 506 15.60 -33.04 -36.24
N SER A 507 14.41 -33.05 -36.82
CA SER A 507 14.16 -33.73 -38.10
C SER A 507 14.60 -32.91 -39.32
N LEU A 508 15.01 -31.65 -39.12
CA LEU A 508 15.20 -30.67 -40.19
C LEU A 508 16.58 -30.00 -40.12
N ALA A 509 17.16 -29.75 -41.30
CA ALA A 509 18.38 -28.96 -41.45
C ALA A 509 18.09 -27.50 -41.06
N MET A 510 18.65 -27.09 -39.93
CA MET A 510 18.34 -25.84 -39.27
C MET A 510 19.20 -24.69 -39.81
N SER A 511 18.57 -23.53 -40.05
CA SER A 511 19.25 -22.30 -40.47
C SER A 511 19.39 -21.28 -39.34
N LEU A 512 18.34 -21.13 -38.53
CA LEU A 512 18.31 -20.31 -37.32
C LEU A 512 17.52 -21.05 -36.25
N TRP A 513 17.71 -20.69 -34.98
CA TRP A 513 16.92 -21.24 -33.90
C TRP A 513 16.78 -20.25 -32.74
N GLU A 514 15.76 -20.47 -31.94
CA GLU A 514 15.50 -19.72 -30.72
C GLU A 514 14.95 -20.67 -29.66
N LEU A 515 15.32 -20.44 -28.41
CA LEU A 515 14.75 -21.12 -27.25
C LEU A 515 13.99 -20.07 -26.44
N ARG A 516 12.66 -20.14 -26.42
CA ARG A 516 11.83 -19.19 -25.68
C ARG A 516 10.64 -19.86 -25.03
N GLU A 517 10.39 -19.51 -23.77
CA GLU A 517 9.16 -19.86 -23.03
C GLU A 517 8.89 -21.38 -23.02
N GLY A 518 9.95 -22.18 -22.87
CA GLY A 518 9.85 -23.65 -22.90
C GLY A 518 9.62 -24.24 -24.30
N ASN A 519 9.77 -23.46 -25.36
CA ASN A 519 9.68 -23.93 -26.74
C ASN A 519 11.03 -23.79 -27.46
N TYR A 520 11.43 -24.87 -28.12
CA TYR A 520 12.54 -24.88 -29.05
C TYR A 520 11.99 -24.62 -30.45
N VAL A 521 12.41 -23.50 -31.06
CA VAL A 521 11.93 -23.06 -32.37
C VAL A 521 13.07 -23.12 -33.37
N VAL A 522 12.85 -23.84 -34.46
CA VAL A 522 13.81 -23.98 -35.55
C VAL A 522 13.28 -23.30 -36.80
N ALA A 523 14.10 -22.49 -37.45
CA ALA A 523 13.83 -21.93 -38.76
C ALA A 523 14.59 -22.73 -39.82
N PHE A 524 13.91 -23.06 -40.90
CA PHE A 524 14.46 -23.88 -41.99
C PHE A 524 13.87 -23.44 -43.34
N SER A 525 14.45 -23.93 -44.42
CA SER A 525 13.96 -23.70 -45.78
C SER A 525 13.10 -24.87 -46.21
N SER A 526 11.83 -24.61 -46.55
CA SER A 526 10.88 -25.62 -47.03
C SER A 526 11.30 -26.21 -48.39
N THR A 527 12.08 -25.46 -49.17
CA THR A 527 12.60 -25.87 -50.47
C THR A 527 14.13 -25.91 -50.47
N PRO A 528 14.76 -27.02 -50.92
CA PRO A 528 16.22 -27.14 -50.98
C PRO A 528 16.93 -26.13 -51.88
N SER A 529 16.19 -25.42 -52.75
CA SER A 529 16.71 -24.41 -53.69
C SER A 529 16.68 -22.97 -53.15
N ALA A 530 16.16 -22.74 -51.94
CA ALA A 530 16.09 -21.40 -51.37
C ALA A 530 17.51 -20.90 -50.97
N GLN A 531 18.15 -20.16 -51.87
CA GLN A 531 19.51 -19.64 -51.67
C GLN A 531 19.60 -18.48 -50.66
N TRP A 532 18.46 -17.95 -50.16
CA TRP A 532 18.39 -16.62 -49.53
C TRP A 532 17.77 -16.61 -48.12
N GLY A 533 17.85 -17.71 -47.38
CA GLY A 533 17.42 -17.81 -45.96
C GLY A 533 16.24 -18.76 -45.71
N PRO A 534 15.86 -18.98 -44.44
CA PRO A 534 14.67 -19.75 -44.07
C PRO A 534 13.38 -19.06 -44.52
N ASP A 535 12.36 -19.87 -44.78
CA ASP A 535 10.99 -19.44 -45.11
C ASP A 535 9.94 -20.05 -44.17
N SER A 536 10.37 -20.94 -43.26
CA SER A 536 9.49 -21.70 -42.39
C SER A 536 10.06 -21.79 -40.99
N ILE A 537 9.17 -21.87 -39.99
CA ILE A 537 9.54 -22.18 -38.61
C ILE A 537 8.77 -23.40 -38.10
N GLN A 538 9.36 -24.14 -37.18
CA GLN A 538 8.71 -25.19 -36.42
C GLN A 538 8.99 -25.00 -34.93
N ALA A 539 7.92 -24.89 -34.15
CA ALA A 539 7.98 -24.79 -32.70
C ALA A 539 7.75 -26.17 -32.06
N THR A 540 8.58 -26.53 -31.09
CA THR A 540 8.43 -27.76 -30.32
C THR A 540 8.48 -27.43 -28.84
N HIS A 541 7.39 -27.68 -28.12
CA HIS A 541 7.38 -27.54 -26.67
C HIS A 541 8.30 -28.60 -26.05
N ILE A 542 9.21 -28.18 -25.19
CA ILE A 542 10.31 -29.02 -24.66
C ILE A 542 9.79 -30.24 -23.90
N ASP A 543 8.68 -30.09 -23.16
CA ASP A 543 8.05 -31.21 -22.44
C ASP A 543 7.16 -32.10 -23.32
N SER A 544 6.82 -31.68 -24.55
CA SER A 544 5.86 -32.40 -25.40
C SER A 544 6.55 -33.47 -26.24
N LEU A 545 5.97 -34.67 -26.32
CA LEU A 545 6.42 -35.71 -27.27
C LEU A 545 6.03 -35.38 -28.73
N GLU A 546 5.06 -34.50 -28.92
CA GLU A 546 4.49 -34.14 -30.22
C GLU A 546 5.14 -32.86 -30.76
N THR A 547 5.64 -32.93 -31.99
CA THR A 547 6.13 -31.78 -32.75
C THR A 547 4.96 -31.07 -33.44
N SER A 548 4.85 -29.74 -33.30
CA SER A 548 3.82 -28.98 -34.02
C SER A 548 4.10 -28.96 -35.52
N LEU A 549 3.05 -28.74 -36.33
CA LEU A 549 3.21 -28.57 -37.78
C LEU A 549 4.04 -27.32 -38.07
N PRO A 550 4.97 -27.36 -39.05
CA PRO A 550 5.69 -26.17 -39.45
C PRO A 550 4.78 -25.11 -40.07
N ILE A 551 5.18 -23.85 -39.90
CA ILE A 551 4.52 -22.69 -40.46
C ILE A 551 5.43 -22.13 -41.54
N THR A 552 4.93 -22.07 -42.78
CA THR A 552 5.63 -21.48 -43.92
C THR A 552 5.11 -20.08 -44.18
N PHE A 553 6.03 -19.13 -44.26
CA PHE A 553 5.74 -17.73 -44.52
C PHE A 553 5.87 -17.40 -46.01
N PRO A 554 5.18 -16.35 -46.50
CA PRO A 554 5.28 -15.93 -47.90
C PRO A 554 6.62 -15.25 -48.23
N ILE A 555 7.51 -15.08 -47.25
CA ILE A 555 8.80 -14.39 -47.38
C ILE A 555 9.92 -15.25 -46.82
N THR A 556 11.11 -15.10 -47.39
CA THR A 556 12.34 -15.52 -46.72
C THR A 556 12.77 -14.44 -45.74
N PHE A 557 13.36 -14.84 -44.61
CA PHE A 557 13.82 -13.91 -43.59
C PHE A 557 15.27 -14.21 -43.19
N SER A 558 15.93 -13.20 -42.63
CA SER A 558 17.33 -13.23 -42.18
C SER A 558 17.45 -13.36 -40.66
N GLU A 559 16.43 -12.95 -39.91
CA GLU A 559 16.36 -13.08 -38.45
C GLU A 559 14.90 -13.13 -37.99
N PHE A 560 14.62 -13.75 -36.84
CA PHE A 560 13.28 -13.78 -36.26
C PHE A 560 13.27 -13.70 -34.73
N THR A 561 12.12 -13.33 -34.17
CA THR A 561 11.80 -13.51 -32.74
C THR A 561 10.30 -13.76 -32.58
N LEU A 562 9.89 -14.34 -31.46
CA LEU A 562 8.51 -14.68 -31.16
C LEU A 562 8.08 -14.37 -29.71
N ASP A 563 6.77 -14.24 -29.55
CA ASP A 563 6.03 -14.10 -28.28
C ASP A 563 4.77 -14.98 -28.38
N TYR A 564 4.74 -16.10 -27.64
CA TYR A 564 3.61 -17.04 -27.72
C TYR A 564 2.36 -16.52 -27.02
N GLU A 565 2.51 -15.74 -25.95
CA GLU A 565 1.37 -15.19 -25.21
C GLU A 565 0.55 -14.25 -26.09
N GLN A 566 1.22 -13.53 -26.98
CA GLN A 566 0.60 -12.62 -27.94
C GLN A 566 0.38 -13.22 -29.32
N GLU A 567 0.71 -14.50 -29.52
CA GLU A 567 0.64 -15.21 -30.80
C GLU A 567 1.42 -14.49 -31.93
N LEU A 568 2.55 -13.85 -31.61
CA LEU A 568 3.30 -12.97 -32.51
C LEU A 568 4.64 -13.58 -32.92
N VAL A 569 4.95 -13.51 -34.22
CA VAL A 569 6.30 -13.70 -34.76
C VAL A 569 6.71 -12.48 -35.56
N VAL A 570 7.95 -12.04 -35.37
CA VAL A 570 8.55 -10.90 -36.07
C VAL A 570 9.65 -11.44 -36.97
N LEU A 571 9.57 -11.11 -38.25
CA LEU A 571 10.49 -11.55 -39.29
C LEU A 571 11.23 -10.34 -39.85
N VAL A 572 12.55 -10.40 -39.90
CA VAL A 572 13.40 -9.38 -40.54
C VAL A 572 13.88 -9.91 -41.87
N LYS A 573 13.60 -9.17 -42.94
CA LYS A 573 14.05 -9.49 -44.29
C LYS A 573 15.00 -8.43 -44.80
N THR A 574 16.18 -8.87 -45.25
CA THR A 574 17.15 -8.01 -45.92
C THR A 574 17.06 -8.18 -47.44
N ASN A 575 17.27 -7.08 -48.18
CA ASN A 575 17.33 -7.14 -49.64
C ASN A 575 18.80 -7.00 -50.07
N PRO A 576 19.41 -8.01 -50.72
CA PRO A 576 20.80 -7.93 -51.15
C PRO A 576 21.05 -6.80 -52.16
N ASN A 577 20.01 -6.36 -52.89
CA ASN A 577 20.12 -5.25 -53.85
C ASN A 577 19.94 -3.87 -53.21
N ILE A 578 19.35 -3.79 -52.01
CA ILE A 578 19.09 -2.54 -51.29
C ILE A 578 19.67 -2.67 -49.88
N THR A 579 20.98 -2.44 -49.76
CA THR A 579 21.73 -2.69 -48.54
C THR A 579 21.48 -1.67 -47.43
N THR A 580 20.56 -0.72 -47.58
CA THR A 580 20.26 0.30 -46.55
C THR A 580 18.85 0.18 -45.98
N CYS A 581 18.06 -0.77 -46.49
CA CYS A 581 16.67 -0.99 -46.07
C CYS A 581 16.47 -2.42 -45.60
N LEU A 582 15.67 -2.59 -44.55
CA LEU A 582 15.12 -3.88 -44.14
C LEU A 582 13.59 -3.82 -44.09
N GLU A 583 12.95 -4.95 -44.34
CA GLU A 583 11.52 -5.15 -44.22
C GLU A 583 11.24 -5.94 -42.93
N ILE A 584 10.37 -5.42 -42.07
CA ILE A 584 9.92 -6.06 -40.83
C ILE A 584 8.49 -6.52 -41.05
N THR A 585 8.21 -7.79 -40.80
CA THR A 585 6.87 -8.37 -40.92
C THR A 585 6.44 -8.98 -39.59
N LEU A 586 5.23 -8.63 -39.15
CA LEU A 586 4.56 -9.09 -37.94
C LEU A 586 3.50 -10.12 -38.35
N CYS A 587 3.73 -11.39 -38.02
CA CYS A 587 2.84 -12.50 -38.37
C CYS A 587 2.27 -13.17 -37.11
N SER A 588 1.18 -13.93 -37.30
CA SER A 588 0.63 -14.81 -36.27
C SER A 588 1.41 -16.12 -36.18
N THR A 589 1.77 -16.55 -34.96
CA THR A 589 2.39 -17.87 -34.70
C THR A 589 1.44 -19.05 -34.91
N ILE A 590 0.16 -18.81 -35.17
CA ILE A 590 -0.82 -19.86 -35.45
C ILE A 590 -1.05 -20.02 -36.94
N SER A 591 -1.23 -18.90 -37.66
CA SER A 591 -1.65 -18.92 -39.06
C SER A 591 -0.54 -18.62 -40.06
N GLY A 592 0.58 -18.02 -39.61
CA GLY A 592 1.62 -17.48 -40.51
C GLY A 592 1.18 -16.24 -41.30
N LEU A 593 -0.05 -15.77 -41.12
CA LEU A 593 -0.60 -14.58 -41.79
C LEU A 593 -0.25 -13.29 -41.03
N PRO A 594 -0.39 -12.11 -41.65
CA PRO A 594 -0.27 -10.82 -40.97
C PRO A 594 -0.99 -10.77 -39.63
N HIS A 595 -0.31 -10.30 -38.58
CA HIS A 595 -0.85 -10.32 -37.22
C HIS A 595 -2.07 -9.38 -37.08
N PRO A 596 -3.23 -9.85 -36.59
CA PRO A 596 -4.48 -9.07 -36.62
C PRO A 596 -4.47 -7.83 -35.71
N LEU A 597 -3.65 -7.83 -34.66
CA LEU A 597 -3.52 -6.69 -33.74
C LEU A 597 -2.52 -5.62 -34.21
N ALA A 598 -1.72 -5.90 -35.25
CA ALA A 598 -0.75 -4.93 -35.75
C ALA A 598 -1.44 -3.98 -36.73
N ARG A 599 -1.43 -2.67 -36.44
CA ARG A 599 -1.95 -1.64 -37.38
C ARG A 599 -1.19 -1.68 -38.71
N ASN A 600 0.12 -1.88 -38.65
CA ASN A 600 1.00 -2.02 -39.80
C ASN A 600 1.74 -3.36 -39.69
N PRO A 601 1.18 -4.47 -40.20
CA PRO A 601 1.78 -5.80 -40.06
C PRO A 601 3.04 -5.99 -40.92
N ALA A 602 3.37 -5.03 -41.78
CA ALA A 602 4.66 -4.96 -42.46
C ALA A 602 5.09 -3.50 -42.59
N PHE A 603 6.37 -3.22 -42.36
CA PHE A 603 6.95 -1.89 -42.53
C PHE A 603 8.44 -1.96 -42.89
N ILE A 604 8.95 -0.88 -43.47
CA ILE A 604 10.33 -0.77 -43.96
C ILE A 604 11.11 0.18 -43.06
N VAL A 605 12.33 -0.21 -42.69
CA VAL A 605 13.28 0.64 -41.97
C VAL A 605 14.49 0.91 -42.85
N GLN A 606 14.77 2.18 -43.12
CA GLN A 606 15.95 2.66 -43.82
C GLN A 606 16.96 3.24 -42.82
N VAL A 607 18.18 2.72 -42.82
CA VAL A 607 19.32 3.23 -42.05
C VAL A 607 20.30 4.01 -42.94
N ASP A 608 21.16 4.80 -42.33
CA ASP A 608 22.11 5.67 -43.05
C ASP A 608 23.46 5.00 -43.38
N PHE A 609 23.60 3.69 -43.09
CA PHE A 609 24.77 2.87 -43.42
C PHE A 609 24.40 1.59 -44.18
N GLN A 610 25.41 0.90 -44.72
CA GLN A 610 25.20 -0.35 -45.45
C GLN A 610 25.10 -1.53 -44.48
N ILE A 611 23.98 -2.23 -44.51
CA ILE A 611 23.75 -3.49 -43.82
C ILE A 611 24.59 -4.56 -44.52
N PRO A 612 25.57 -5.21 -43.84
CA PRO A 612 26.55 -6.11 -44.46
C PRO A 612 25.97 -7.46 -44.97
N GLY A 613 24.64 -7.59 -45.07
CA GLY A 613 23.94 -8.81 -45.48
C GLY A 613 23.56 -9.72 -44.31
N PRO A 614 22.92 -10.88 -44.58
CA PRO A 614 22.61 -11.89 -43.58
C PRO A 614 23.92 -12.50 -43.08
N GLY A 615 24.40 -12.00 -41.96
CA GLY A 615 25.60 -12.43 -41.27
C GLY A 615 25.35 -12.41 -39.77
N HIS A 616 26.07 -13.27 -39.06
CA HIS A 616 25.97 -13.38 -37.62
C HIS A 616 26.22 -12.02 -36.95
N GLN A 617 25.31 -11.60 -36.06
CA GLN A 617 25.35 -10.35 -35.27
C GLN A 617 24.93 -9.05 -35.98
N THR A 618 24.37 -9.08 -37.20
CA THR A 618 23.80 -7.85 -37.81
C THR A 618 22.54 -7.36 -37.09
N PHE A 619 21.71 -8.30 -36.60
CA PHE A 619 20.42 -8.00 -35.98
C PHE A 619 20.33 -8.54 -34.55
N THR A 620 19.52 -7.89 -33.73
CA THR A 620 19.07 -8.41 -32.43
C THR A 620 17.65 -7.91 -32.22
N LEU A 621 16.73 -8.79 -31.84
CA LEU A 621 15.32 -8.45 -31.68
C LEU A 621 14.82 -8.88 -30.30
N GLU A 622 13.98 -8.05 -29.70
CA GLU A 622 13.25 -8.40 -28.49
C GLU A 622 11.81 -7.89 -28.55
N ILE A 623 10.89 -8.67 -27.99
CA ILE A 623 9.48 -8.30 -27.81
C ILE A 623 9.17 -8.35 -26.32
N VAL A 624 8.58 -7.27 -25.79
CA VAL A 624 7.99 -7.23 -24.45
C VAL A 624 6.66 -6.49 -24.49
N ALA A 625 5.58 -7.17 -24.12
CA ALA A 625 4.23 -6.61 -24.23
C ALA A 625 4.01 -5.97 -25.62
N ASN A 626 3.65 -4.70 -25.70
CA ASN A 626 3.43 -4.03 -26.97
C ASN A 626 4.71 -3.51 -27.65
N ILE A 627 5.89 -3.70 -27.05
CA ILE A 627 7.14 -3.09 -27.50
C ILE A 627 7.95 -4.11 -28.32
N LEU A 628 8.34 -3.70 -29.52
CA LEU A 628 9.32 -4.38 -30.37
C LEU A 628 10.59 -3.53 -30.42
N VAL A 629 11.73 -4.09 -30.04
CA VAL A 629 13.04 -3.44 -30.14
C VAL A 629 13.90 -4.19 -31.13
N ILE A 630 14.54 -3.44 -32.04
CA ILE A 630 15.43 -4.00 -33.07
C ILE A 630 16.73 -3.22 -33.06
N ARG A 631 17.85 -3.95 -32.94
CA ARG A 631 19.20 -3.45 -33.24
C ARG A 631 19.60 -3.84 -34.65
N ILE A 632 20.19 -2.89 -35.35
CA ILE A 632 20.75 -3.01 -36.69
C ILE A 632 22.18 -2.50 -36.59
N ALA A 633 23.18 -3.30 -36.95
CA ALA A 633 24.58 -2.88 -36.85
C ALA A 633 25.41 -3.26 -38.07
N ASP A 634 26.34 -2.37 -38.44
CA ASP A 634 27.47 -2.67 -39.31
C ASP A 634 28.74 -2.75 -38.44
N ILE A 635 29.06 -3.98 -38.04
CA ILE A 635 30.18 -4.30 -37.15
C ILE A 635 31.53 -3.98 -37.82
N MET A 636 31.59 -3.93 -39.16
CA MET A 636 32.84 -3.63 -39.86
C MET A 636 33.16 -2.13 -39.86
N ARG A 637 32.14 -1.29 -39.62
CA ARG A 637 32.28 0.17 -39.58
C ARG A 637 32.03 0.76 -38.20
N ASP A 638 31.79 -0.09 -37.19
CA ASP A 638 31.42 0.34 -35.84
C ASP A 638 30.26 1.35 -35.88
N THR A 639 29.16 1.00 -36.56
CA THR A 639 27.95 1.83 -36.59
C THR A 639 26.71 1.00 -36.26
N TYR A 640 25.77 1.58 -35.52
CA TYR A 640 24.52 0.90 -35.18
C TYR A 640 23.33 1.85 -35.04
N GLU A 641 22.14 1.28 -35.19
CA GLU A 641 20.84 1.86 -34.85
C GLU A 641 20.06 0.86 -33.99
N ILE A 642 19.40 1.34 -32.94
CA ILE A 642 18.50 0.60 -32.06
C ILE A 642 17.20 1.38 -32.01
N MET A 643 16.12 0.74 -32.42
CA MET A 643 14.82 1.38 -32.57
C MET A 643 13.77 0.55 -31.84
N ALA A 644 12.91 1.22 -31.09
CA ALA A 644 11.82 0.61 -30.33
C ALA A 644 10.48 1.13 -30.85
N TRP A 645 9.53 0.24 -31.12
CA TRP A 645 8.18 0.56 -31.58
C TRP A 645 7.14 -0.02 -30.63
N ASP A 646 6.00 0.66 -30.51
CA ASP A 646 4.76 0.00 -30.15
C ASP A 646 4.24 -0.73 -31.41
N TRP A 647 4.39 -2.04 -31.45
CA TRP A 647 4.08 -2.82 -32.65
C TRP A 647 2.58 -2.89 -32.96
N LYS A 648 1.70 -2.67 -31.96
CA LYS A 648 0.25 -2.65 -32.17
C LYS A 648 -0.17 -1.36 -32.84
N SER A 649 0.29 -0.21 -32.34
CA SER A 649 -0.03 1.10 -32.93
C SER A 649 0.81 1.44 -34.14
N GLY A 650 2.00 0.85 -34.27
CA GLY A 650 3.03 1.18 -35.25
C GLY A 650 3.85 2.43 -34.90
N GLY A 651 3.65 3.02 -33.71
CA GLY A 651 4.37 4.22 -33.29
C GLY A 651 5.82 3.92 -32.89
N LEU A 652 6.78 4.70 -33.41
CA LEU A 652 8.16 4.66 -32.93
C LEU A 652 8.23 5.31 -31.54
N LEU A 653 8.76 4.59 -30.56
CA LEU A 653 8.91 5.03 -29.17
C LEU A 653 10.28 5.64 -28.91
N CYS A 654 11.34 5.07 -29.48
CA CYS A 654 12.71 5.46 -29.20
C CYS A 654 13.65 5.11 -30.37
N ARG A 655 14.64 5.96 -30.63
CA ARG A 655 15.77 5.72 -31.55
C ARG A 655 17.08 6.03 -30.82
N ILE A 656 18.01 5.10 -30.84
CA ILE A 656 19.35 5.23 -30.28
C ILE A 656 20.33 4.78 -31.35
N GLY A 657 21.42 5.50 -31.56
CA GLY A 657 22.37 5.13 -32.61
C GLY A 657 23.71 5.82 -32.43
N SER A 658 24.74 5.25 -33.05
CA SER A 658 26.08 5.82 -33.10
C SER A 658 26.73 5.54 -34.45
N SER A 659 27.50 6.51 -34.93
CA SER A 659 28.32 6.41 -36.13
C SER A 659 29.77 6.00 -35.87
N SER A 660 30.13 5.76 -34.61
CA SER A 660 31.50 5.44 -34.20
C SER A 660 31.50 4.66 -32.87
N GLY A 661 30.83 3.53 -32.86
CA GLY A 661 30.75 2.63 -31.72
C GLY A 661 29.99 1.34 -32.01
N ILE A 662 30.05 0.43 -31.06
CA ILE A 662 29.28 -0.81 -31.05
C ILE A 662 28.36 -0.81 -29.83
N ALA A 663 27.19 -1.43 -29.95
CA ALA A 663 26.29 -1.60 -28.82
C ALA A 663 25.52 -2.91 -28.91
N ASP A 664 25.06 -3.38 -27.74
CA ASP A 664 24.00 -4.36 -27.62
C ASP A 664 22.96 -3.85 -26.60
N PHE A 665 21.77 -4.42 -26.60
CA PHE A 665 20.67 -3.96 -25.74
C PHE A 665 19.97 -5.10 -25.00
N SER A 666 19.27 -4.71 -23.94
CA SER A 666 18.36 -5.57 -23.21
C SER A 666 17.30 -4.72 -22.51
N LEU A 667 16.20 -5.34 -22.11
CA LEU A 667 15.08 -4.67 -21.46
C LEU A 667 15.23 -4.79 -19.94
N LEU A 668 15.19 -3.66 -19.23
CA LEU A 668 15.14 -3.67 -17.77
C LEU A 668 13.73 -3.99 -17.28
N ASP A 669 12.74 -3.36 -17.91
CA ASP A 669 11.31 -3.57 -17.67
C ASP A 669 10.55 -3.18 -18.95
N ASN A 670 9.22 -3.07 -18.87
CA ASN A 670 8.37 -2.68 -20.00
C ASN A 670 8.42 -1.18 -20.36
N THR A 671 9.26 -0.39 -19.69
CA THR A 671 9.39 1.07 -19.89
C THR A 671 10.84 1.53 -20.09
N HIS A 672 11.82 0.71 -19.71
CA HIS A 672 13.23 1.09 -19.75
C HIS A 672 14.07 0.13 -20.60
N LEU A 673 14.86 0.72 -21.49
CA LEU A 673 15.84 0.03 -22.31
C LEU A 673 17.24 0.26 -21.75
N VAL A 674 18.03 -0.81 -21.74
CA VAL A 674 19.42 -0.77 -21.31
C VAL A 674 20.31 -1.01 -22.51
N ILE A 675 21.32 -0.17 -22.67
CA ILE A 675 22.31 -0.24 -23.75
C ILE A 675 23.68 -0.45 -23.14
N PHE A 676 24.37 -1.51 -23.54
CA PHE A 676 25.80 -1.67 -23.32
C PHE A 676 26.51 -1.20 -24.57
N ALA A 677 27.22 -0.07 -24.48
CA ALA A 677 27.85 0.58 -25.63
C ALA A 677 29.35 0.76 -25.42
N VAL A 678 30.09 0.66 -26.53
CA VAL A 678 31.51 0.99 -26.60
C VAL A 678 31.72 1.99 -27.72
N GLU A 679 32.18 3.17 -27.38
CA GLU A 679 32.46 4.24 -28.33
C GLU A 679 33.95 4.28 -28.69
N ALA A 680 34.21 4.67 -29.94
CA ALA A 680 35.56 4.89 -30.44
C ALA A 680 36.11 6.25 -29.98
N ASP A 681 37.36 6.25 -29.49
CA ASP A 681 38.17 7.45 -29.34
C ASP A 681 39.26 7.50 -30.44
N GLU A 682 40.24 8.40 -30.31
CA GLU A 682 41.37 8.52 -31.26
C GLU A 682 42.19 7.23 -31.44
N GLN A 683 42.07 6.27 -30.52
CA GLN A 683 42.84 5.03 -30.43
C GLN A 683 41.98 3.77 -30.66
N GLY A 684 40.68 3.92 -30.96
CA GLY A 684 39.76 2.83 -31.27
C GLY A 684 38.63 2.67 -30.24
N LEU A 685 37.93 1.53 -30.27
CA LEU A 685 36.81 1.21 -29.37
C LEU A 685 37.28 1.06 -27.92
N ARG A 686 37.09 2.09 -27.09
CA ARG A 686 37.71 2.16 -25.76
C ARG A 686 36.83 2.73 -24.65
N SER A 687 35.82 3.52 -24.98
CA SER A 687 34.92 4.12 -23.99
C SER A 687 33.73 3.21 -23.74
N ILE A 688 33.77 2.46 -22.64
CA ILE A 688 32.72 1.50 -22.29
C ILE A 688 31.69 2.17 -21.38
N THR A 689 30.42 2.09 -21.76
CA THR A 689 29.30 2.65 -20.99
C THR A 689 28.13 1.67 -20.92
N PHE A 690 27.34 1.84 -19.89
CA PHE A 690 26.07 1.14 -19.70
C PHE A 690 25.00 2.19 -19.45
N SER A 691 24.06 2.34 -20.37
CA SER A 691 23.18 3.50 -20.44
C SER A 691 21.72 3.08 -20.38
N LEU A 692 20.93 3.82 -19.60
CA LEU A 692 19.50 3.56 -19.42
C LEU A 692 18.67 4.59 -20.16
N TYR A 693 17.69 4.15 -20.93
CA TYR A 693 16.78 4.98 -21.71
C TYR A 693 15.33 4.74 -21.30
N SER A 694 14.52 5.79 -21.33
CA SER A 694 13.06 5.68 -21.19
C SER A 694 12.44 5.45 -22.57
N MET A 695 11.48 4.53 -22.63
CA MET A 695 10.64 4.27 -23.80
C MET A 695 9.24 4.90 -23.64
N LEU A 696 9.02 5.72 -22.62
CA LEU A 696 7.77 6.45 -22.45
C LEU A 696 7.59 7.43 -23.61
N HIS A 697 6.35 7.53 -24.10
CA HIS A 697 5.98 8.24 -25.32
C HIS A 697 6.48 9.71 -25.29
N GLN A 698 7.51 10.03 -26.07
CA GLN A 698 7.90 11.42 -26.30
C GLN A 698 6.86 12.07 -27.22
N VAL A 699 6.13 13.06 -26.71
CA VAL A 699 4.99 13.73 -27.38
C VAL A 699 5.45 14.75 -28.44
N ASP A 700 6.74 14.86 -28.73
CA ASP A 700 7.24 15.94 -29.59
C ASP A 700 7.28 15.56 -31.07
N GLY A 701 6.19 15.89 -31.78
CA GLY A 701 6.13 16.00 -33.23
C GLY A 701 4.97 15.24 -33.88
N GLU A 702 4.48 15.72 -35.02
CA GLU A 702 3.63 14.94 -35.92
C GLU A 702 4.39 13.66 -36.32
N ILE A 703 4.07 12.54 -35.66
CA ILE A 703 4.62 11.23 -36.01
C ILE A 703 4.24 10.98 -37.47
N PRO A 704 5.21 10.76 -38.38
CA PRO A 704 4.90 10.42 -39.76
C PRO A 704 4.07 9.12 -39.79
N ASP A 705 2.77 9.23 -40.04
CA ASP A 705 1.89 8.08 -40.12
C ASP A 705 2.23 7.30 -41.40
N GLY A 706 2.79 6.09 -41.28
CA GLY A 706 3.13 5.28 -42.43
C GLY A 706 4.02 4.07 -42.14
N ALA A 707 4.08 3.14 -43.11
CA ALA A 707 4.85 1.90 -43.03
C ALA A 707 6.34 2.08 -43.45
N TYR A 708 6.86 3.30 -43.45
CA TYR A 708 8.23 3.60 -43.89
C TYR A 708 8.96 4.50 -42.88
N PHE A 709 9.96 3.94 -42.22
CA PHE A 709 10.77 4.61 -41.22
C PHE A 709 12.16 4.87 -41.78
N ARG A 710 12.60 6.12 -41.78
CA ARG A 710 13.98 6.47 -42.11
C ARG A 710 14.66 6.96 -40.84
N ALA A 711 15.67 6.25 -40.37
CA ALA A 711 16.35 6.51 -39.10
C ALA A 711 16.70 8.00 -38.95
N SER A 712 17.41 8.60 -39.92
CA SER A 712 17.78 10.02 -39.95
C SER A 712 16.66 11.05 -39.76
N LYS A 713 15.38 10.68 -39.95
CA LYS A 713 14.25 11.59 -39.73
C LYS A 713 13.82 11.70 -38.26
N TYR A 714 14.26 10.79 -37.41
CA TYR A 714 13.88 10.74 -36.00
C TYR A 714 15.04 11.21 -35.13
N THR A 715 14.74 11.93 -34.04
CA THR A 715 15.75 12.39 -33.09
C THR A 715 16.34 11.22 -32.31
N LEU A 716 17.62 11.33 -31.94
CA LEU A 716 18.26 10.39 -31.04
C LEU A 716 17.75 10.63 -29.61
N ALA A 717 17.32 9.56 -28.96
CA ALA A 717 16.95 9.59 -27.55
C ALA A 717 18.19 9.88 -26.69
N ARG A 718 17.97 10.61 -25.59
CA ARG A 718 19.01 10.87 -24.59
C ARG A 718 18.88 9.84 -23.44
N PRO A 719 20.00 9.29 -22.93
CA PRO A 719 19.95 8.40 -21.79
C PRO A 719 19.53 9.18 -20.52
N ILE A 720 18.80 8.52 -19.63
CA ILE A 720 18.47 9.04 -18.29
C ILE A 720 19.71 8.96 -17.41
N LEU A 721 20.37 7.79 -17.44
CA LEU A 721 21.55 7.47 -16.64
C LEU A 721 22.63 6.86 -17.55
N VAL A 722 23.87 7.25 -17.33
CA VAL A 722 25.04 6.70 -18.01
C VAL A 722 26.01 6.19 -16.94
N PHE A 723 26.23 4.88 -16.91
CA PHE A 723 27.12 4.23 -15.97
C PHE A 723 28.48 3.98 -16.65
N ASN A 724 29.51 4.67 -16.19
CA ASN A 724 30.85 4.53 -16.76
C ASN A 724 31.53 3.26 -16.25
N PHE A 725 32.17 2.53 -17.15
CA PHE A 725 33.08 1.44 -16.82
C PHE A 725 34.50 1.95 -16.54
N PRO A 726 35.40 1.11 -15.97
CA PRO A 726 36.79 1.49 -15.75
C PRO A 726 37.49 1.80 -17.07
N LYS A 727 38.44 2.75 -17.03
CA LYS A 727 39.22 3.13 -18.20
C LYS A 727 40.14 1.98 -18.65
N LEU A 728 40.13 1.68 -19.95
CA LEU A 728 41.04 0.70 -20.53
C LEU A 728 42.49 1.15 -20.49
N ASP A 729 43.40 0.22 -20.27
CA ASP A 729 44.84 0.45 -20.41
C ASP A 729 45.17 0.79 -21.87
N THR A 730 46.12 1.70 -22.11
CA THR A 730 46.48 2.20 -23.45
C THR A 730 46.82 1.09 -24.45
N SER A 731 47.27 -0.07 -23.98
CA SER A 731 47.58 -1.23 -24.83
C SER A 731 46.37 -2.05 -25.26
N TYR A 732 45.14 -1.75 -24.81
CA TYR A 732 43.95 -2.55 -25.13
C TYR A 732 42.85 -1.75 -25.85
N ILE A 733 42.18 -2.41 -26.78
CA ILE A 733 40.92 -1.99 -27.40
C ILE A 733 39.86 -3.06 -27.18
N VAL A 734 38.59 -2.70 -27.27
CA VAL A 734 37.49 -3.66 -27.24
C VAL A 734 37.34 -4.31 -28.62
N SER A 735 37.14 -5.63 -28.64
CA SER A 735 36.77 -6.36 -29.85
C SER A 735 35.41 -5.87 -30.37
N SER A 736 35.21 -5.87 -31.69
CA SER A 736 33.95 -5.45 -32.31
C SER A 736 32.73 -6.31 -31.93
N ARG A 737 32.94 -7.38 -31.16
CA ARG A 737 31.92 -8.31 -30.68
C ARG A 737 31.67 -8.12 -29.19
N ILE A 738 30.53 -7.52 -28.87
CA ILE A 738 29.98 -7.43 -27.52
C ILE A 738 28.60 -8.06 -27.49
N ILE A 739 28.24 -8.66 -26.36
CA ILE A 739 26.92 -9.26 -26.16
C ILE A 739 26.41 -8.89 -24.79
N MET A 740 25.13 -8.53 -24.71
CA MET A 740 24.40 -8.36 -23.47
C MET A 740 23.07 -9.12 -23.53
N ARG A 741 22.77 -9.88 -22.48
CA ARG A 741 21.52 -10.64 -22.35
C ARG A 741 20.93 -10.53 -20.95
N SER A 742 19.60 -10.61 -20.87
CA SER A 742 18.83 -10.75 -19.63
C SER A 742 17.59 -11.56 -19.97
N ASP A 743 17.77 -12.87 -20.08
CA ASP A 743 16.70 -13.81 -20.34
C ASP A 743 16.18 -14.41 -19.02
N PRO A 744 14.87 -14.73 -18.90
CA PRO A 744 13.84 -14.37 -19.87
C PRO A 744 13.58 -12.86 -19.84
N VAL A 745 13.16 -12.31 -20.98
CA VAL A 745 12.72 -10.92 -21.09
C VAL A 745 11.63 -10.63 -20.04
N PRO A 746 11.65 -9.43 -19.40
CA PRO A 746 10.65 -9.09 -18.40
C PRO A 746 9.21 -9.32 -18.86
N GLY A 747 8.36 -9.84 -17.99
CA GLY A 747 6.95 -10.14 -18.26
C GLY A 747 6.68 -11.52 -18.88
N ARG A 748 7.71 -12.22 -19.39
CA ARG A 748 7.55 -13.56 -19.95
C ARG A 748 7.51 -14.66 -18.90
N ALA A 749 6.80 -15.74 -19.21
CA ALA A 749 6.69 -16.90 -18.32
C ALA A 749 8.06 -17.59 -18.15
N THR A 750 8.51 -17.69 -16.90
CA THR A 750 9.71 -18.43 -16.50
C THR A 750 9.36 -19.84 -16.01
N TYR A 751 8.17 -20.02 -15.45
CA TYR A 751 7.72 -21.33 -14.98
C TYR A 751 6.20 -21.40 -15.08
N THR A 752 5.68 -22.49 -15.65
CA THR A 752 4.24 -22.67 -15.84
C THR A 752 3.78 -24.03 -15.35
N LYS A 753 2.93 -24.06 -14.31
CA LYS A 753 2.26 -25.28 -13.84
C LYS A 753 0.84 -25.02 -13.35
N SER A 754 0.62 -24.67 -12.08
CA SER A 754 -0.73 -24.30 -11.59
C SER A 754 -1.08 -22.85 -11.90
N ALA A 755 -0.05 -22.01 -11.96
CA ALA A 755 -0.05 -20.67 -12.54
C ALA A 755 1.26 -20.48 -13.32
N SER A 756 1.36 -19.38 -14.06
CA SER A 756 2.60 -18.96 -14.70
C SER A 756 3.27 -17.88 -13.84
N PHE A 757 4.55 -18.07 -13.57
CA PHE A 757 5.40 -17.07 -12.91
C PHE A 757 6.26 -16.35 -13.93
N THR A 758 6.50 -15.07 -13.69
CA THR A 758 7.32 -14.20 -14.53
C THR A 758 8.25 -13.33 -13.70
N HIS A 759 9.30 -12.81 -14.31
CA HIS A 759 10.08 -11.70 -13.76
C HIS A 759 9.50 -10.36 -14.26
N PRO A 760 8.98 -9.47 -13.40
CA PRO A 760 8.42 -8.20 -13.85
C PRO A 760 9.48 -7.21 -14.38
N ALA A 761 10.74 -7.43 -14.00
CA ALA A 761 11.91 -6.70 -14.45
C ALA A 761 13.10 -7.66 -14.54
N ALA A 762 14.12 -7.29 -15.31
CA ALA A 762 15.39 -8.00 -15.36
C ALA A 762 15.97 -8.10 -13.95
N LEU A 763 16.53 -9.25 -13.60
CA LEU A 763 17.22 -9.43 -12.31
C LEU A 763 18.73 -9.22 -12.45
N THR A 764 19.30 -9.72 -13.54
CA THR A 764 20.75 -9.70 -13.78
C THR A 764 21.00 -9.58 -15.29
N PHE A 765 21.89 -8.67 -15.67
CA PHE A 765 22.41 -8.60 -17.04
C PHE A 765 23.71 -9.38 -17.11
N SER A 766 23.85 -10.24 -18.12
CA SER A 766 25.09 -10.91 -18.46
C SER A 766 25.71 -10.23 -19.67
N VAL A 767 26.95 -9.78 -19.53
CA VAL A 767 27.73 -9.10 -20.55
C VAL A 767 28.96 -9.94 -20.89
N ILE A 768 29.25 -10.06 -22.18
CA ILE A 768 30.47 -10.68 -22.71
C ILE A 768 31.29 -9.59 -23.40
N LEU A 769 32.55 -9.49 -22.99
CA LEU A 769 33.48 -8.47 -23.43
C LEU A 769 34.85 -9.10 -23.73
N SER A 770 35.35 -8.93 -24.95
CA SER A 770 36.71 -9.34 -25.33
C SER A 770 37.59 -8.11 -25.52
N LEU A 771 38.77 -8.11 -24.93
CA LEU A 771 39.78 -7.06 -25.08
C LEU A 771 40.94 -7.58 -25.94
N LEU A 772 41.36 -6.78 -26.91
CA LEU A 772 42.48 -7.07 -27.82
C LEU A 772 43.64 -6.14 -27.51
N ARG A 773 44.86 -6.68 -27.48
CA ARG A 773 46.07 -5.87 -27.29
C ARG A 773 46.52 -5.23 -28.60
N ALA A 774 46.71 -3.90 -28.61
CA ALA A 774 47.26 -3.14 -29.72
C ALA A 774 48.75 -2.78 -29.48
N PRO A 775 49.66 -2.83 -30.48
CA PRO A 775 49.52 -3.35 -31.85
C PRO A 775 50.27 -4.69 -32.01
N THR A 776 49.58 -5.83 -32.12
CA THR A 776 50.30 -7.11 -32.34
C THR A 776 49.71 -7.95 -33.46
N THR A 777 50.63 -8.46 -34.28
CA THR A 777 50.49 -9.32 -35.45
C THR A 777 50.27 -10.80 -35.14
N ASP A 778 50.19 -11.19 -33.86
CA ASP A 778 49.86 -12.56 -33.40
C ASP A 778 48.50 -12.54 -32.70
N ALA A 779 47.53 -13.27 -33.26
CA ALA A 779 46.11 -13.09 -32.99
C ALA A 779 45.56 -13.85 -31.76
N ASP A 780 46.25 -14.90 -31.26
CA ASP A 780 45.59 -15.85 -30.34
C ASP A 780 46.10 -15.85 -28.88
N ASP A 781 47.28 -15.31 -28.55
CA ASP A 781 47.88 -15.50 -27.20
C ASP A 781 47.79 -14.28 -26.25
N ASN A 782 47.06 -13.22 -26.63
CA ASN A 782 47.05 -11.95 -25.87
C ASN A 782 45.65 -11.30 -25.68
N SER A 783 44.56 -11.97 -26.01
CA SER A 783 43.21 -11.48 -25.73
C SER A 783 42.82 -11.67 -24.25
N VAL A 784 41.94 -10.81 -23.74
CA VAL A 784 41.32 -10.98 -22.42
C VAL A 784 39.82 -11.13 -22.62
N HIS A 785 39.27 -12.29 -22.29
CA HIS A 785 37.84 -12.56 -22.39
C HIS A 785 37.20 -12.42 -21.01
N LEU A 786 36.17 -11.59 -20.93
CA LEU A 786 35.49 -11.23 -19.69
C LEU A 786 34.02 -11.59 -19.78
N ARG A 787 33.50 -12.13 -18.69
CA ARG A 787 32.06 -12.29 -18.46
C ARG A 787 31.68 -11.50 -17.21
N ILE A 788 30.70 -10.62 -17.36
CA ILE A 788 30.34 -9.62 -16.36
C ILE A 788 28.86 -9.76 -16.05
N PHE A 789 28.52 -9.95 -14.79
CA PHE A 789 27.16 -9.99 -14.31
C PHE A 789 26.84 -8.70 -13.57
N ILE A 790 25.72 -8.07 -13.90
CA ILE A 790 25.32 -6.77 -13.39
C ILE A 790 23.94 -6.89 -12.74
N SER A 791 23.81 -6.48 -11.47
CA SER A 791 22.54 -6.49 -10.77
C SER A 791 21.63 -5.35 -11.24
N ALA A 792 20.50 -5.72 -11.85
CA ALA A 792 19.49 -4.77 -12.29
C ALA A 792 18.89 -3.98 -11.11
N GLN A 793 18.66 -4.62 -9.96
CA GLN A 793 18.17 -3.97 -8.75
C GLN A 793 19.07 -2.81 -8.30
N SER A 794 20.39 -2.95 -8.46
CA SER A 794 21.35 -1.90 -8.10
C SER A 794 21.28 -0.71 -9.07
N LEU A 795 20.85 -0.93 -10.31
CA LEU A 795 20.66 0.14 -11.29
C LEU A 795 19.33 0.86 -11.05
N VAL A 796 18.26 0.12 -10.76
CA VAL A 796 16.92 0.67 -10.47
C VAL A 796 16.93 1.63 -9.29
N SER A 797 17.75 1.39 -8.26
CA SER A 797 17.87 2.33 -7.13
C SER A 797 18.32 3.73 -7.55
N TYR A 798 19.12 3.85 -8.61
CA TYR A 798 19.54 5.15 -9.13
C TYR A 798 18.43 5.84 -9.94
N ILE A 799 17.54 5.08 -10.59
CA ILE A 799 16.37 5.66 -11.29
C ILE A 799 15.50 6.39 -10.27
N ALA A 800 15.20 5.76 -9.13
CA ALA A 800 14.37 6.34 -8.08
C ALA A 800 14.99 7.62 -7.48
N GLU A 801 16.33 7.67 -7.37
CA GLU A 801 17.05 8.84 -6.85
C GLU A 801 17.05 10.02 -7.83
N PHE A 802 17.00 9.75 -9.14
CA PHE A 802 17.31 10.73 -10.16
C PHE A 802 16.21 10.99 -11.21
N ALA A 803 15.03 10.37 -11.07
CA ALA A 803 13.91 10.48 -12.02
C ALA A 803 13.43 11.92 -12.34
N SER A 804 13.82 12.94 -11.56
CA SER A 804 13.35 14.32 -11.73
C SER A 804 14.30 15.25 -12.50
N LYS A 805 15.45 14.77 -13.00
CA LYS A 805 16.42 15.64 -13.70
C LYS A 805 16.26 15.55 -15.22
N GLU A 806 16.30 16.69 -15.90
CA GLU A 806 16.14 16.78 -17.37
C GLU A 806 17.40 16.37 -18.15
N ASP A 807 18.58 16.44 -17.52
CA ASP A 807 19.84 16.09 -18.17
C ASP A 807 20.33 14.67 -17.79
N PRO A 808 20.97 13.95 -18.73
CA PRO A 808 21.61 12.67 -18.47
C PRO A 808 22.59 12.76 -17.31
N ILE A 809 22.48 11.84 -16.36
CA ILE A 809 23.41 11.78 -15.23
C ILE A 809 24.45 10.70 -15.48
N THR A 810 25.72 11.12 -15.53
CA THR A 810 26.84 10.20 -15.60
C THR A 810 27.26 9.77 -14.20
N ILE A 811 27.28 8.47 -13.95
CA ILE A 811 27.67 7.85 -12.68
C ILE A 811 29.03 7.18 -12.88
N PRO A 812 30.09 7.64 -12.17
CA PRO A 812 31.43 7.08 -12.31
C PRO A 812 31.53 5.69 -11.69
N TRP A 813 32.42 4.85 -12.24
CA TRP A 813 32.63 3.46 -11.81
C TRP A 813 32.74 3.28 -10.29
N ASP A 814 33.53 4.12 -9.62
CA ASP A 814 33.81 4.01 -8.18
C ASP A 814 32.55 4.17 -7.31
N THR A 815 31.47 4.75 -7.85
CA THR A 815 30.20 4.93 -7.16
C THR A 815 29.28 3.69 -7.25
N TRP A 816 29.26 3.00 -8.39
CA TRP A 816 28.25 1.95 -8.67
C TRP A 816 28.86 0.57 -8.94
N GLY A 817 30.01 0.52 -9.61
CA GLY A 817 30.50 -0.67 -10.32
C GLY A 817 30.84 -1.83 -9.41
N ALA A 818 31.67 -1.58 -8.38
CA ALA A 818 32.18 -2.65 -7.53
C ALA A 818 31.04 -3.44 -6.83
N GLN A 819 30.00 -2.76 -6.33
CA GLN A 819 28.91 -3.43 -5.61
C GLN A 819 27.84 -4.03 -6.52
N ALA A 820 27.66 -3.46 -7.71
CA ALA A 820 26.62 -3.88 -8.65
C ALA A 820 27.08 -5.00 -9.59
N THR A 821 28.39 -5.25 -9.73
CA THR A 821 28.94 -6.17 -10.74
C THR A 821 29.72 -7.34 -10.14
N ARG A 822 29.82 -8.44 -10.89
CA ARG A 822 30.79 -9.53 -10.69
C ARG A 822 31.44 -9.89 -12.02
N TRP A 823 32.77 -9.93 -12.04
CA TRP A 823 33.55 -10.16 -13.25
C TRP A 823 34.24 -11.51 -13.20
N PHE A 824 34.40 -12.14 -14.35
CA PHE A 824 35.10 -13.41 -14.51
C PHE A 824 36.00 -13.38 -15.74
N LEU A 825 37.19 -13.96 -15.62
CA LEU A 825 38.10 -14.26 -16.72
C LEU A 825 37.69 -15.60 -17.34
N CYS A 826 37.59 -15.63 -18.66
CA CYS A 826 37.31 -16.83 -19.44
C CYS A 826 38.56 -17.27 -20.19
N ASP A 827 38.85 -18.58 -20.19
CA ASP A 827 40.05 -19.15 -20.84
C ASP A 827 39.91 -19.24 -22.37
N ARG A 828 38.69 -19.08 -22.90
CA ARG A 828 38.40 -19.12 -24.33
C ARG A 828 37.38 -18.06 -24.69
N GLU A 829 37.40 -17.66 -25.95
CA GLU A 829 36.30 -16.93 -26.55
C GLU A 829 35.04 -17.81 -26.48
N THR A 830 34.05 -17.36 -25.72
CA THR A 830 32.81 -18.12 -25.55
C THR A 830 32.04 -18.11 -26.87
N ASN A 831 31.52 -19.27 -27.29
CA ASN A 831 30.54 -19.36 -28.36
C ASN A 831 29.44 -18.33 -28.11
N TYR A 832 28.93 -17.66 -29.15
CA TYR A 832 28.11 -16.45 -29.01
C TYR A 832 26.59 -16.72 -29.10
N TRP A 833 26.21 -17.99 -29.16
CA TRP A 833 24.90 -18.40 -29.68
C TRP A 833 23.89 -18.82 -28.62
N VAL A 834 24.29 -18.96 -27.35
CA VAL A 834 23.50 -19.74 -26.40
C VAL A 834 23.10 -18.95 -25.16
N TYR A 835 21.83 -19.12 -24.78
CA TYR A 835 21.22 -18.54 -23.61
C TYR A 835 21.73 -19.20 -22.32
N TRP A 836 22.88 -18.75 -21.81
CA TRP A 836 23.38 -19.28 -20.54
C TRP A 836 22.70 -18.69 -19.31
N THR A 837 21.77 -17.75 -19.47
CA THR A 837 21.12 -17.06 -18.34
C THR A 837 19.61 -17.23 -18.33
N SER A 838 19.05 -17.51 -17.15
CA SER A 838 17.60 -17.48 -16.91
C SER A 838 17.31 -16.82 -15.56
N GLY A 839 16.72 -15.62 -15.61
CA GLY A 839 16.56 -14.70 -14.49
C GLY A 839 17.90 -14.25 -13.95
N SER A 840 18.20 -14.61 -12.70
CA SER A 840 19.48 -14.38 -12.05
C SER A 840 20.47 -15.54 -12.19
N ARG A 841 20.06 -16.64 -12.85
CA ARG A 841 20.83 -17.88 -12.89
C ARG A 841 21.66 -17.96 -14.14
N PHE A 842 22.84 -18.53 -14.01
CA PHE A 842 23.81 -18.73 -15.08
C PHE A 842 24.35 -20.17 -15.04
N ILE A 843 24.40 -20.83 -16.19
CA ILE A 843 24.93 -22.19 -16.34
C ILE A 843 26.37 -22.18 -16.85
N SER A 844 27.22 -23.02 -16.26
CA SER A 844 28.58 -23.29 -16.73
C SER A 844 28.88 -24.77 -16.64
N VAL A 845 29.48 -25.32 -17.68
CA VAL A 845 29.98 -26.69 -17.71
C VAL A 845 31.49 -26.66 -17.78
N ASN A 846 32.13 -27.29 -16.79
CA ASN A 846 33.58 -27.42 -16.75
C ASN A 846 33.98 -28.75 -17.40
N GLU A 847 34.59 -28.66 -18.58
CA GLU A 847 35.07 -29.80 -19.34
C GLU A 847 36.24 -30.48 -18.64
N ASP A 848 36.12 -31.79 -18.45
CA ASP A 848 37.24 -32.64 -18.03
C ASP A 848 37.71 -33.43 -19.25
N PRO A 849 38.90 -33.12 -19.81
CA PRO A 849 39.41 -33.78 -21.01
C PRO A 849 39.70 -35.28 -20.80
N HIS A 850 39.67 -35.76 -19.56
CA HIS A 850 39.91 -37.16 -19.21
C HIS A 850 38.64 -37.93 -18.84
N SER A 851 37.46 -37.29 -18.87
CA SER A 851 36.18 -37.89 -18.51
C SER A 851 35.15 -37.72 -19.62
N MET A 852 34.31 -38.74 -19.82
CA MET A 852 33.13 -38.63 -20.70
C MET A 852 32.02 -37.75 -20.12
N PHE A 853 32.09 -37.48 -18.81
CA PHE A 853 31.15 -36.64 -18.10
C PHE A 853 31.85 -35.41 -17.52
N HIS A 854 31.19 -34.27 -17.65
CA HIS A 854 31.65 -32.96 -17.23
C HIS A 854 30.86 -32.45 -16.02
N SER A 855 31.43 -31.46 -15.34
CA SER A 855 30.85 -30.90 -14.12
C SER A 855 29.90 -29.76 -14.47
N LEU A 856 28.62 -29.91 -14.10
CA LEU A 856 27.59 -28.89 -14.31
C LEU A 856 27.53 -27.96 -13.10
N SER A 857 27.64 -26.65 -13.31
CA SER A 857 27.51 -25.62 -12.28
C SER A 857 26.42 -24.61 -12.63
N VAL A 858 25.59 -24.27 -11.65
CA VAL A 858 24.59 -23.20 -11.75
C VAL A 858 24.92 -22.12 -10.73
N PHE A 859 25.15 -20.91 -11.23
CA PHE A 859 25.42 -19.70 -10.46
C PHE A 859 24.12 -18.92 -10.33
N ASP A 860 23.80 -18.41 -9.15
CA ASP A 860 22.65 -17.54 -8.90
C ASP A 860 23.14 -16.22 -8.30
N PHE A 861 22.92 -15.13 -9.04
CA PHE A 861 23.35 -13.78 -8.69
C PHE A 861 22.28 -12.96 -7.95
N HIS A 862 21.10 -13.54 -7.62
CA HIS A 862 20.04 -12.81 -6.94
C HIS A 862 20.38 -12.58 -5.45
N PRO A 863 20.69 -11.34 -5.01
CA PRO A 863 21.19 -11.11 -3.66
C PRO A 863 20.25 -11.57 -2.53
N PRO A 864 18.91 -11.44 -2.61
CA PRO A 864 18.00 -12.01 -1.63
C PRO A 864 18.13 -13.53 -1.48
N THR A 865 18.20 -14.28 -2.59
CA THR A 865 18.39 -15.74 -2.57
C THR A 865 19.75 -16.09 -1.94
N VAL A 866 20.81 -15.40 -2.35
CA VAL A 866 22.16 -15.63 -1.84
C VAL A 866 22.23 -15.41 -0.32
N ARG A 867 21.66 -14.30 0.17
CA ARG A 867 21.61 -14.01 1.63
C ARG A 867 20.81 -15.05 2.39
N ARG A 868 19.65 -15.46 1.85
CA ARG A 868 18.76 -16.45 2.48
C ARG A 868 19.46 -17.80 2.69
N HIS A 869 20.38 -18.16 1.78
CA HIS A 869 21.00 -19.49 1.76
C HIS A 869 22.49 -19.51 2.12
N ALA A 870 23.08 -18.38 2.49
CA ALA A 870 24.49 -18.28 2.89
C ALA A 870 24.88 -19.20 4.07
N ILE A 871 23.93 -19.64 4.90
CA ILE A 871 24.18 -20.51 6.05
C ILE A 871 24.18 -22.01 5.65
N ARG A 872 23.66 -22.37 4.47
CA ARG A 872 23.50 -23.75 4.00
C ARG A 872 24.68 -24.27 3.15
N ASP A 873 25.90 -23.80 3.40
CA ASP A 873 27.07 -24.33 2.69
C ASP A 873 27.26 -25.82 3.06
N THR A 874 26.98 -26.71 2.11
CA THR A 874 27.07 -28.17 2.28
C THR A 874 28.52 -28.62 2.18
N TYR A 875 29.02 -29.33 3.20
CA TYR A 875 30.26 -30.13 3.20
C TYR A 875 31.50 -29.52 2.51
N SER A 876 31.75 -28.22 2.61
CA SER A 876 33.03 -27.68 2.12
C SER A 876 34.13 -27.91 3.16
N SER A 877 35.17 -28.67 2.82
CA SER A 877 36.39 -28.73 3.63
C SER A 877 37.03 -27.34 3.73
N SER A 878 37.84 -27.11 4.77
CA SER A 878 38.60 -25.85 4.89
C SER A 878 39.48 -25.58 3.66
N GLU A 879 40.01 -26.65 3.06
CA GLU A 879 40.83 -26.59 1.85
C GLU A 879 40.02 -26.13 0.62
N HIS A 880 38.80 -26.65 0.46
CA HIS A 880 37.88 -26.23 -0.61
C HIS A 880 37.57 -24.74 -0.52
N ARG A 881 37.31 -24.23 0.70
CA ARG A 881 37.01 -22.81 0.93
C ARG A 881 38.18 -21.90 0.57
N GLU A 882 39.40 -22.29 0.93
CA GLU A 882 40.59 -21.50 0.61
C GLU A 882 40.89 -21.51 -0.90
N LYS A 883 40.74 -22.66 -1.55
CA LYS A 883 40.89 -22.77 -3.00
C LYS A 883 39.81 -21.97 -3.75
N MET A 884 38.56 -22.01 -3.28
CA MET A 884 37.49 -21.15 -3.80
C MET A 884 37.85 -19.67 -3.65
N ARG A 885 38.36 -19.26 -2.48
CA ARG A 885 38.79 -17.88 -2.24
C ARG A 885 39.86 -17.44 -3.24
N GLU A 886 40.89 -18.25 -3.44
CA GLU A 886 41.96 -17.98 -4.40
C GLU A 886 41.42 -17.84 -5.82
N ILE A 887 40.55 -18.75 -6.26
CA ILE A 887 39.96 -18.76 -7.60
C ILE A 887 39.10 -17.51 -7.82
N VAL A 888 38.28 -17.11 -6.84
CA VAL A 888 37.40 -15.94 -6.92
C VAL A 888 38.18 -14.63 -7.00
N ILE A 889 39.22 -14.47 -6.18
CA ILE A 889 40.07 -13.26 -6.18
C ILE A 889 40.71 -13.07 -7.56
N ASN A 890 41.21 -14.15 -8.15
CA ASN A 890 41.87 -14.15 -9.45
C ASN A 890 40.90 -14.12 -10.66
N GLY A 891 39.60 -13.92 -10.43
CA GLY A 891 38.60 -13.86 -11.50
C GLY A 891 38.29 -15.18 -12.19
N ARG A 892 38.82 -16.30 -11.73
CA ARG A 892 38.54 -17.64 -12.29
C ARG A 892 37.32 -18.32 -11.65
N GLY A 893 36.47 -17.55 -10.97
CA GLY A 893 35.35 -18.01 -10.14
C GLY A 893 34.25 -18.82 -10.84
N LEU A 894 34.25 -18.90 -12.18
CA LEU A 894 33.38 -19.79 -12.94
C LEU A 894 33.81 -21.26 -12.86
N ILE A 895 34.99 -21.55 -12.31
CA ILE A 895 35.49 -22.90 -12.09
C ILE A 895 35.25 -23.27 -10.62
N SER A 896 34.33 -24.19 -10.37
CA SER A 896 34.16 -24.78 -9.04
C SER A 896 35.26 -25.84 -8.82
N PRO A 897 36.17 -25.67 -7.84
CA PRO A 897 37.15 -26.67 -7.50
C PRO A 897 36.41 -27.88 -6.94
N HIS A 898 36.66 -29.06 -7.49
CA HIS A 898 36.21 -30.30 -6.87
C HIS A 898 37.39 -31.27 -6.76
N PRO A 899 37.42 -32.12 -5.73
CA PRO A 899 38.41 -33.20 -5.65
C PRO A 899 38.25 -34.13 -6.87
N ARG A 900 39.35 -34.75 -7.32
CA ARG A 900 39.26 -35.84 -8.30
C ARG A 900 38.61 -37.03 -7.60
N ILE A 901 37.35 -37.31 -7.92
CA ILE A 901 36.58 -38.39 -7.30
C ILE A 901 37.00 -39.71 -7.98
N SER A 902 37.36 -40.71 -7.18
CA SER A 902 37.62 -42.06 -7.67
C SER A 902 36.30 -42.74 -8.07
N ASN A 903 36.30 -43.44 -9.21
CA ASN A 903 35.19 -43.98 -10.03
C ASN A 903 34.04 -44.80 -9.38
N THR A 904 33.84 -44.81 -8.05
CA THR A 904 32.92 -45.79 -7.42
C THR A 904 31.75 -45.23 -6.61
N ASP A 905 31.65 -43.93 -6.34
CA ASP A 905 30.49 -43.34 -5.63
C ASP A 905 29.95 -42.09 -6.33
N VAL A 906 28.62 -41.90 -6.29
CA VAL A 906 27.93 -40.70 -6.82
C VAL A 906 28.50 -39.47 -6.11
N ALA A 907 29.11 -38.58 -6.90
CA ALA A 907 29.71 -37.35 -6.39
C ALA A 907 28.70 -36.53 -5.57
N PRO A 908 29.04 -36.09 -4.34
CA PRO A 908 28.14 -35.24 -3.57
C PRO A 908 27.90 -33.92 -4.28
N LEU A 909 26.68 -33.39 -4.16
CA LEU A 909 26.34 -32.04 -4.60
C LEU A 909 27.17 -31.02 -3.81
N LEU A 910 27.90 -30.18 -4.52
CA LEU A 910 28.71 -29.11 -3.91
C LEU A 910 27.94 -27.81 -3.99
N ALA A 911 27.84 -27.08 -2.88
CA ALA A 911 27.29 -25.73 -2.86
C ALA A 911 28.26 -24.78 -2.16
N SER A 912 28.39 -23.57 -2.70
CA SER A 912 29.24 -22.54 -2.10
C SER A 912 28.61 -21.17 -2.28
N THR A 913 28.72 -20.34 -1.25
CA THR A 913 28.20 -18.98 -1.26
C THR A 913 29.35 -17.97 -1.23
N ILE A 914 29.39 -17.08 -2.22
CA ILE A 914 30.39 -16.01 -2.31
C ILE A 914 29.72 -14.68 -1.97
N GLY A 915 30.09 -14.13 -0.82
CA GLY A 915 29.57 -12.87 -0.31
C GLY A 915 30.18 -11.62 -0.96
N ARG A 916 29.75 -10.46 -0.47
CA ARG A 916 30.29 -9.15 -0.88
C ARG A 916 31.68 -8.86 -0.28
N ASP A 917 32.01 -9.55 0.80
CA ASP A 917 33.28 -9.46 1.51
C ASP A 917 34.45 -10.00 0.69
N LEU A 918 34.20 -10.93 -0.23
CA LEU A 918 35.19 -11.52 -1.12
C LEU A 918 35.13 -10.89 -2.53
N PRO A 919 36.04 -9.95 -2.86
CA PRO A 919 36.07 -9.33 -4.18
C PRO A 919 36.70 -10.24 -5.23
N THR A 920 36.40 -9.94 -6.48
CA THR A 920 37.18 -10.36 -7.64
C THR A 920 37.99 -9.17 -8.13
N ILE A 921 39.27 -9.39 -8.47
CA ILE A 921 40.20 -8.36 -8.91
C ILE A 921 40.70 -8.72 -10.31
N ILE A 922 40.38 -7.88 -11.30
CA ILE A 922 40.87 -8.03 -12.67
C ILE A 922 42.05 -7.08 -12.88
N GLU A 923 43.25 -7.65 -12.99
CA GLU A 923 44.50 -6.87 -13.11
C GLU A 923 44.87 -6.54 -14.57
N ARG A 924 44.26 -7.20 -15.56
CA ARG A 924 44.61 -7.07 -16.99
C ARG A 924 43.53 -6.33 -17.77
N GLY A 925 43.93 -5.54 -18.77
CA GLY A 925 43.04 -4.85 -19.71
C GLY A 925 42.69 -3.41 -19.34
N PHE A 926 42.75 -3.05 -18.06
CA PHE A 926 42.34 -1.74 -17.54
C PHE A 926 43.50 -0.97 -16.93
N SER A 927 43.40 0.37 -16.88
CA SER A 927 44.46 1.23 -16.37
C SER A 927 44.70 1.07 -14.86
N LEU A 928 43.68 0.61 -14.14
CA LEU A 928 43.73 0.26 -12.72
C LEU A 928 43.05 -1.09 -12.52
N PRO A 929 43.44 -1.88 -11.50
CA PRO A 929 42.75 -3.12 -11.17
C PRO A 929 41.25 -2.90 -10.95
N VAL A 930 40.42 -3.72 -11.58
CA VAL A 930 38.96 -3.62 -11.47
C VAL A 930 38.46 -4.54 -10.37
N GLU A 931 37.86 -3.95 -9.35
CA GLU A 931 37.24 -4.67 -8.24
C GLU A 931 35.74 -4.89 -8.47
N SER A 932 35.23 -6.11 -8.20
CA SER A 932 33.81 -6.44 -8.29
C SER A 932 33.35 -7.36 -7.14
N ARG A 933 32.12 -7.17 -6.64
CA ARG A 933 31.63 -7.71 -5.35
C ARG A 933 30.16 -8.19 -5.36
N LEU A 934 29.49 -8.26 -6.50
CA LEU A 934 28.12 -8.77 -6.55
C LEU A 934 28.08 -10.23 -6.01
N PRO A 935 27.29 -10.52 -4.96
CA PRO A 935 27.32 -11.82 -4.31
C PRO A 935 26.62 -12.86 -5.18
N TYR A 936 27.06 -14.11 -5.09
CA TYR A 936 26.45 -15.21 -5.83
C TYR A 936 26.53 -16.53 -5.06
N ARG A 937 25.65 -17.45 -5.41
CA ARG A 937 25.69 -18.84 -4.93
C ARG A 937 25.94 -19.76 -6.11
N VAL A 938 26.82 -20.74 -5.95
CA VAL A 938 27.07 -21.76 -6.97
C VAL A 938 26.68 -23.14 -6.44
N VAL A 939 26.01 -23.93 -7.28
CA VAL A 939 25.74 -25.35 -7.04
C VAL A 939 26.36 -26.15 -8.16
N THR A 940 27.19 -27.14 -7.83
CA THR A 940 27.92 -27.97 -8.79
C THR A 940 27.58 -29.44 -8.59
N ARG A 941 27.31 -30.13 -9.70
CA ARG A 941 27.20 -31.59 -9.78
C ARG A 941 28.39 -32.13 -10.60
N PRO A 942 29.43 -32.67 -9.94
CA PRO A 942 30.62 -33.13 -10.63
C PRO A 942 30.36 -34.35 -11.52
N GLY A 943 30.95 -34.39 -12.71
CA GLY A 943 30.87 -35.55 -13.62
C GLY A 943 29.44 -36.01 -13.92
N PHE A 944 28.52 -35.07 -14.13
CA PHE A 944 27.10 -35.35 -14.26
C PHE A 944 26.60 -35.35 -15.71
N VAL A 945 27.04 -34.37 -16.50
CA VAL A 945 26.53 -34.15 -17.86
C VAL A 945 27.51 -34.70 -18.91
N PRO A 946 27.03 -35.25 -20.03
CA PRO A 946 27.91 -35.69 -21.12
C PRO A 946 28.54 -34.49 -21.85
N ALA A 947 29.48 -34.78 -22.75
CA ALA A 947 29.96 -33.77 -23.71
C ALA A 947 28.82 -33.31 -24.63
N CYS A 948 28.60 -31.99 -24.66
CA CYS A 948 27.73 -31.27 -25.58
C CYS A 948 28.53 -30.09 -26.13
N GLU A 949 28.21 -29.58 -27.32
CA GLU A 949 28.87 -28.41 -27.90
C GLU A 949 28.54 -27.14 -27.13
N ASP A 950 27.31 -27.02 -26.62
CA ASP A 950 26.89 -25.88 -25.82
C ASP A 950 25.75 -26.24 -24.86
N TRP A 951 25.49 -25.34 -23.91
CA TRP A 951 24.53 -25.50 -22.81
C TRP A 951 23.69 -24.25 -22.61
N SER A 952 22.39 -24.43 -22.49
CA SER A 952 21.40 -23.37 -22.27
C SER A 952 20.59 -23.62 -21.00
N ILE A 953 19.97 -22.57 -20.47
CA ILE A 953 19.04 -22.63 -19.34
C ILE A 953 17.79 -21.80 -19.68
N ASP A 954 16.61 -22.39 -19.51
CA ASP A 954 15.32 -21.71 -19.67
C ASP A 954 14.34 -22.21 -18.60
N GLY A 955 13.90 -21.32 -17.72
CA GLY A 955 12.84 -21.61 -16.76
C GLY A 955 13.17 -22.69 -15.72
N ASP A 956 12.63 -23.90 -15.91
CA ASP A 956 12.92 -25.11 -15.12
C ASP A 956 13.71 -26.18 -15.89
N HIS A 957 14.32 -25.79 -17.02
CA HIS A 957 15.07 -26.68 -17.90
C HIS A 957 16.54 -26.26 -18.06
N ILE A 958 17.40 -27.26 -18.22
CA ILE A 958 18.78 -27.15 -18.69
C ILE A 958 18.88 -27.94 -19.98
N ILE A 959 19.43 -27.36 -21.03
CA ILE A 959 19.43 -27.95 -22.37
C ILE A 959 20.86 -28.04 -22.87
N GLY A 960 21.34 -29.25 -23.15
CA GLY A 960 22.60 -29.49 -23.84
C GLY A 960 22.37 -29.70 -25.34
N MET A 961 23.19 -29.08 -26.17
CA MET A 961 23.11 -29.21 -27.64
C MET A 961 24.30 -30.00 -28.17
N THR A 962 24.04 -31.03 -28.98
CA THR A 962 25.09 -31.81 -29.64
C THR A 962 24.85 -31.84 -31.14
N PRO A 963 25.77 -31.35 -31.98
CA PRO A 963 25.64 -31.43 -33.42
C PRO A 963 25.80 -32.89 -33.87
N VAL A 964 24.80 -33.45 -34.54
CA VAL A 964 24.91 -34.77 -35.18
C VAL A 964 25.45 -34.57 -36.60
N ARG A 965 26.39 -35.43 -37.03
CA ARG A 965 26.93 -35.40 -38.40
C ARG A 965 25.77 -35.43 -39.42
N GLY A 966 25.53 -34.31 -40.11
CA GLY A 966 24.48 -34.19 -41.12
C GLY A 966 23.44 -33.07 -40.90
N SER A 967 23.79 -31.97 -40.23
CA SER A 967 22.93 -30.78 -39.99
C SER A 967 21.67 -31.02 -39.14
N VAL A 968 21.67 -32.10 -38.36
CA VAL A 968 20.62 -32.41 -37.38
C VAL A 968 21.21 -32.19 -35.99
N ASP A 969 20.57 -31.35 -35.17
CA ASP A 969 20.97 -31.16 -33.79
C ASP A 969 20.24 -32.15 -32.88
N GLN A 970 20.98 -32.70 -31.91
CA GLN A 970 20.43 -33.47 -30.82
C GLN A 970 20.40 -32.61 -29.56
N LEU A 971 19.21 -32.43 -28.99
CA LEU A 971 18.99 -31.74 -27.72
C LEU A 971 18.87 -32.76 -26.58
N ARG A 972 19.55 -32.47 -25.47
CA ARG A 972 19.39 -33.16 -24.20
C ARG A 972 18.78 -32.23 -23.19
N VAL A 973 17.55 -32.52 -22.78
CA VAL A 973 16.77 -31.66 -21.89
C VAL A 973 16.74 -32.27 -20.50
N TYR A 974 17.23 -31.54 -19.51
CA TYR A 974 17.15 -31.85 -18.09
C TYR A 974 16.10 -30.95 -17.45
N LYS A 975 15.03 -31.53 -16.91
CA LYS A 975 13.96 -30.80 -16.23
C LYS A 975 14.14 -30.86 -14.70
N LEU A 976 13.75 -29.82 -13.98
CA LEU A 976 13.68 -29.88 -12.52
C LEU A 976 12.51 -30.73 -12.01
N ARG A 977 12.74 -31.46 -10.93
CA ARG A 977 11.72 -32.27 -10.25
C ARG A 977 10.84 -31.40 -9.34
N THR A 978 9.86 -30.70 -9.92
CA THR A 978 9.01 -29.69 -9.22
C THR A 978 7.62 -30.15 -8.80
#